data_AF-A0A971QFX1-F1
#
_entry.id   AF-A0A971QFX1-F1
#
_cell.length_a   1.000
_cell.length_b   1.000
_cell.length_c   1.000
_cell.angle_alpha   90.00
_cell.angle_beta   90.00
_cell.angle_gamma   90.00
#
_symmetry.space_group_name_H-M   'P 1'
#
loop_
_entity.id
_entity.type
_entity.pdbx_description
1 polymer ?
#
loop_
_entity_poly.entity_id
_entity_poly.type
_entity_poly.pdbx_seq_one_letter_code
_entity_poly.pdbx_strand_id
1 'polypeptide(L)'
;MRRHILCTAMLFLVPVVSRAAGQGVYVDAAGGRHEWTITETHALLWNGEPFMPFGTWFVSHYLDTGREEQWAEDVAALELLIGKGITDFYFGWANRPPEMYQRLIDWFEAHGCTYGIIPARYDWDPLYGYKMSPQRHDLPAADPLRITGDSERLQLAGTAFVLVGQAGESLQAGAREAEAPGREIILSEELSACHGTLWCIRRVRVAGSNGFDWWSGFQRHTDNVISFLNALRTGPGLRLVIDPFFNEEGFYWGTENVIPDRAAYRDAFKGWLRERYPTVAALNEAWSVASDPLTSHEQAARLIPIVVGQRHGDVGYLLDPTSERVVHVDLHRSVVLLDLLEARDTLYARLHNEIADAIRARALNVPIVYKRVGWLWRGFVNRREQGGFDGLGLEVYKAGEAYDVPAATYASELRQSRRPMWYITTETNHAPQGERPAGLIGYPSRETLWADLDRQMALGVKGIYIFAAQPQNGRKIFEPEYDLLAVPEQYDWFAAYKQKVLAEAGGRIAHHPAAWFSFPVNSPDLVDSGDMTSSSVPIDAWRVPNQDRSWVWPTYHADAETDLLVTCLDTVPLNRRYGPELAAVLGRAKTRVLYAGLRPHRERVPGLDEFFTDTRRTEDGATYQILRPTDRCEILAKLRTGEVWALRADGLTIVARDGVLRQWVQGQSPPGLPLDRVFAP
;
A
#
# COMPACT_ATOMS: atom_id res chain seq x y z
N MET A 1 -42.65 -54.69 -18.36
CA MET A 1 -41.31 -54.53 -17.75
C MET A 1 -40.63 -53.32 -18.38
N ARG A 2 -40.68 -52.15 -17.72
CA ARG A 2 -39.96 -50.93 -18.13
C ARG A 2 -38.70 -50.82 -17.28
N ARG A 3 -37.53 -50.78 -17.90
CA ARG A 3 -36.24 -50.54 -17.23
C ARG A 3 -36.00 -49.03 -17.16
N HIS A 4 -35.85 -48.50 -15.94
CA HIS A 4 -35.34 -47.16 -15.70
C HIS A 4 -33.81 -47.21 -15.70
N ILE A 5 -33.19 -46.34 -16.51
CA ILE A 5 -31.76 -46.05 -16.50
C ILE A 5 -31.57 -44.90 -15.51
N LEU A 6 -30.87 -45.14 -14.40
CA LEU A 6 -30.38 -44.08 -13.52
C LEU A 6 -29.12 -43.47 -14.15
N CYS A 7 -29.17 -42.20 -14.52
CA CYS A 7 -27.98 -41.39 -14.77
C CYS A 7 -27.42 -40.92 -13.44
N THR A 8 -26.26 -41.44 -13.04
CA THR A 8 -25.48 -40.95 -11.91
C THR A 8 -24.74 -39.68 -12.32
N ALA A 9 -25.14 -38.53 -11.79
CA ALA A 9 -24.41 -37.28 -11.95
C ALA A 9 -23.10 -37.37 -11.15
N MET A 10 -21.95 -37.46 -11.83
CA MET A 10 -20.64 -37.23 -11.23
C MET A 10 -20.51 -35.72 -10.92
N LEU A 11 -20.62 -35.37 -9.64
CA LEU A 11 -20.16 -34.09 -9.11
C LEU A 11 -18.63 -34.04 -9.26
N PHE A 12 -18.15 -33.30 -10.24
CA PHE A 12 -16.76 -32.86 -10.28
C PHE A 12 -16.54 -31.86 -9.15
N LEU A 13 -16.00 -32.33 -8.02
CA LEU A 13 -15.36 -31.49 -7.02
C LEU A 13 -14.16 -30.82 -7.70
N VAL A 14 -14.30 -29.56 -8.09
CA VAL A 14 -13.17 -28.71 -8.43
C VAL A 14 -12.36 -28.55 -7.14
N PRO A 15 -11.07 -28.94 -7.11
CA PRO A 15 -10.25 -28.72 -5.93
C PRO A 15 -10.18 -27.21 -5.69
N VAL A 16 -10.65 -26.76 -4.53
CA VAL A 16 -10.25 -25.46 -4.00
C VAL A 16 -8.75 -25.58 -3.79
N VAL A 17 -7.96 -24.91 -4.62
CA VAL A 17 -6.52 -24.81 -4.42
C VAL A 17 -6.34 -23.95 -3.17
N SER A 18 -6.21 -24.60 -2.01
CA SER A 18 -5.80 -23.94 -0.77
C SER A 18 -4.48 -23.23 -1.05
N ARG A 19 -4.37 -21.95 -0.70
CA ARG A 19 -3.07 -21.28 -0.76
C ARG A 19 -2.14 -21.97 0.24
N ALA A 20 -0.84 -21.94 -0.03
CA ALA A 20 0.12 -22.45 0.95
C ALA A 20 -0.02 -21.60 2.23
N ALA A 21 -0.36 -22.26 3.34
CA ALA A 21 -0.55 -21.57 4.61
C ALA A 21 0.77 -20.91 5.05
N GLY A 22 0.66 -19.72 5.63
CA GLY A 22 1.81 -19.13 6.30
C GLY A 22 2.13 -19.91 7.56
N GLN A 23 3.30 -20.54 7.66
CA GLN A 23 3.60 -21.44 8.77
C GLN A 23 5.10 -21.47 9.12
N GLY A 24 5.41 -21.90 10.34
CA GLY A 24 6.77 -22.08 10.81
C GLY A 24 6.84 -22.76 12.17
N VAL A 25 8.07 -22.94 12.68
CA VAL A 25 8.32 -23.54 13.99
C VAL A 25 9.35 -22.70 14.72
N TYR A 26 8.91 -21.99 15.76
CA TYR A 26 9.79 -21.28 16.69
C TYR A 26 10.41 -22.28 17.68
N VAL A 27 11.68 -22.10 18.00
CA VAL A 27 12.37 -22.85 19.05
C VAL A 27 12.85 -21.86 20.09
N ASP A 28 12.36 -22.00 21.32
CA ASP A 28 12.74 -21.12 22.43
C ASP A 28 14.15 -21.42 22.96
N ALA A 29 14.67 -20.57 23.84
CA ALA A 29 16.00 -20.72 24.42
C ALA A 29 16.16 -21.98 25.30
N ALA A 30 15.06 -22.60 25.74
CA ALA A 30 15.04 -23.87 26.47
C ALA A 30 14.91 -25.10 25.54
N GLY A 31 14.77 -24.89 24.22
CA GLY A 31 14.58 -25.94 23.22
C GLY A 31 13.12 -26.36 23.01
N GLY A 32 12.17 -25.66 23.63
CA GLY A 32 10.74 -25.82 23.40
C GLY A 32 10.37 -25.48 21.96
N ARG A 33 9.55 -26.32 21.33
CA ARG A 33 9.11 -26.15 19.93
C ARG A 33 7.70 -25.60 19.91
N HIS A 34 7.49 -24.54 19.14
CA HIS A 34 6.20 -23.89 18.98
C HIS A 34 5.82 -23.77 17.50
N GLU A 35 4.81 -24.52 17.08
CA GLU A 35 4.32 -24.49 15.71
C GLU A 35 3.36 -23.31 15.55
N TRP A 36 3.43 -22.63 14.41
CA TRP A 36 2.49 -21.57 14.10
C TRP A 36 1.99 -21.66 12.68
N THR A 37 0.76 -21.22 12.45
CA THR A 37 0.13 -21.19 11.13
C THR A 37 -0.86 -20.03 11.03
N ILE A 38 -1.01 -19.45 9.85
CA ILE A 38 -1.97 -18.39 9.55
C ILE A 38 -3.08 -18.95 8.67
N THR A 39 -4.32 -18.76 9.10
CA THR A 39 -5.52 -19.22 8.40
C THR A 39 -5.91 -18.28 7.26
N GLU A 40 -6.68 -18.78 6.28
CA GLU A 40 -7.28 -17.97 5.21
C GLU A 40 -8.16 -16.81 5.74
N THR A 41 -8.64 -16.92 6.98
CA THR A 41 -9.40 -15.85 7.67
C THR A 41 -8.52 -14.84 8.39
N HIS A 42 -7.21 -14.87 8.13
CA HIS A 42 -6.18 -13.98 8.67
C HIS A 42 -5.90 -14.12 10.16
N ALA A 43 -6.17 -15.29 10.77
CA ALA A 43 -5.90 -15.55 12.18
C ALA A 43 -4.59 -16.32 12.38
N LEU A 44 -3.85 -16.00 13.45
CA LEU A 44 -2.71 -16.80 13.89
C LEU A 44 -3.19 -17.97 14.75
N LEU A 45 -2.70 -19.17 14.43
CA LEU A 45 -2.74 -20.34 15.29
C LEU A 45 -1.34 -20.56 15.86
N TRP A 46 -1.25 -20.72 17.18
CA TRP A 46 -0.03 -20.99 17.93
C TRP A 46 -0.19 -22.31 18.68
N ASN A 47 0.61 -23.31 18.34
CA ASN A 47 0.46 -24.70 18.77
C ASN A 47 -0.93 -25.28 18.51
N GLY A 48 -1.52 -24.92 17.36
CA GLY A 48 -2.87 -25.32 16.97
C GLY A 48 -4.00 -24.49 17.60
N GLU A 49 -3.69 -23.66 18.59
CA GLU A 49 -4.67 -22.83 19.29
C GLU A 49 -4.71 -21.40 18.72
N PRO A 50 -5.89 -20.80 18.52
CA PRO A 50 -5.98 -19.42 18.06
C PRO A 50 -5.34 -18.43 19.02
N PHE A 51 -4.50 -17.54 18.49
CA PHE A 51 -3.92 -16.41 19.21
C PHE A 51 -4.49 -15.09 18.69
N MET A 52 -5.23 -14.39 19.55
CA MET A 52 -5.73 -13.04 19.30
C MET A 52 -5.19 -12.12 20.40
N PRO A 53 -4.16 -11.32 20.15
CA PRO A 53 -3.60 -10.44 21.18
C PRO A 53 -4.65 -9.41 21.61
N PHE A 54 -4.79 -9.18 22.91
CA PHE A 54 -5.53 -8.06 23.47
C PHE A 54 -4.61 -7.36 24.45
N GLY A 55 -3.84 -6.44 23.90
CA GLY A 55 -2.60 -5.99 24.46
C GLY A 55 -2.34 -4.50 24.29
N THR A 56 -1.10 -4.11 24.51
CA THR A 56 -0.64 -2.74 24.28
C THR A 56 0.82 -2.71 23.83
N TRP A 57 1.18 -1.66 23.08
CA TRP A 57 2.59 -1.32 22.92
C TRP A 57 3.11 -0.79 24.26
N PHE A 58 4.06 -1.52 24.86
CA PHE A 58 4.75 -1.06 26.05
C PHE A 58 5.99 -0.25 25.68
N VAL A 59 5.92 1.06 25.87
CA VAL A 59 7.04 1.98 25.64
C VAL A 59 7.89 2.05 26.92
N SER A 60 8.88 1.17 27.05
CA SER A 60 9.74 1.12 28.23
C SER A 60 10.62 2.36 28.36
N HIS A 61 10.52 3.04 29.51
CA HIS A 61 11.39 4.16 29.86
C HIS A 61 12.81 3.69 30.19
N TYR A 62 12.95 2.47 30.71
CA TYR A 62 14.24 1.82 30.91
C TYR A 62 14.97 1.64 29.58
N LEU A 63 14.28 1.20 28.51
CA LEU A 63 14.91 1.09 27.20
C LEU A 63 15.47 2.42 26.69
N ASP A 64 14.86 3.55 27.08
CA ASP A 64 15.35 4.86 26.67
C ASP A 64 16.61 5.33 27.40
N THR A 65 16.73 4.97 28.67
CA THR A 65 17.63 5.62 29.63
C THR A 65 18.66 4.69 30.24
N GLY A 66 18.37 3.38 30.33
CA GLY A 66 19.15 2.38 31.03
C GLY A 66 19.21 2.53 32.55
N ARG A 67 18.40 3.39 33.17
CA ARG A 67 18.48 3.66 34.64
C ARG A 67 17.51 2.78 35.43
N GLU A 68 17.95 2.33 36.60
CA GLU A 68 17.19 1.46 37.51
C GLU A 68 15.88 2.09 38.03
N GLU A 69 15.84 3.41 38.17
CA GLU A 69 14.62 4.13 38.56
C GLU A 69 13.51 3.95 37.51
N GLN A 70 13.84 4.15 36.23
CA GLN A 70 12.89 3.90 35.13
C GLN A 70 12.53 2.43 35.01
N TRP A 71 13.43 1.51 35.37
CA TRP A 71 13.08 0.09 35.43
C TRP A 71 12.02 -0.18 36.50
N ALA A 72 12.15 0.42 37.69
CA ALA A 72 11.15 0.27 38.75
C ALA A 72 9.79 0.87 38.35
N GLU A 73 9.79 2.01 37.66
CA GLU A 73 8.59 2.64 37.08
C GLU A 73 7.93 1.72 36.03
N ASP A 74 8.72 1.19 35.10
CA ASP A 74 8.25 0.25 34.07
C ASP A 74 7.64 -1.01 34.71
N VAL A 75 8.27 -1.58 35.74
CA VAL A 75 7.73 -2.76 36.45
C VAL A 75 6.40 -2.44 37.13
N ALA A 76 6.29 -1.30 37.82
CA ALA A 76 5.03 -0.90 38.45
C ALA A 76 3.91 -0.70 37.42
N ALA A 77 4.22 -0.11 36.27
CA ALA A 77 3.31 0.03 35.15
C ALA A 77 2.85 -1.33 34.59
N LEU A 78 3.79 -2.26 34.39
CA LEU A 78 3.48 -3.60 33.90
C LEU A 78 2.67 -4.43 34.89
N GLU A 79 2.98 -4.37 36.20
CA GLU A 79 2.20 -5.04 37.25
C GLU A 79 0.76 -4.52 37.30
N LEU A 80 0.55 -3.21 37.11
CA LEU A 80 -0.78 -2.62 37.00
C LEU A 80 -1.54 -3.15 35.78
N LEU A 81 -0.89 -3.25 34.61
CA LEU A 81 -1.50 -3.80 33.39
C LEU A 81 -1.88 -5.28 33.55
N ILE A 82 -0.99 -6.10 34.13
CA ILE A 82 -1.28 -7.52 34.42
C ILE A 82 -2.42 -7.64 35.42
N GLY A 83 -2.45 -6.81 36.47
CA GLY A 83 -3.53 -6.76 37.45
C GLY A 83 -4.90 -6.49 36.82
N LYS A 84 -4.93 -5.85 35.63
CA LYS A 84 -6.13 -5.61 34.82
C LYS A 84 -6.41 -6.69 33.77
N GLY A 85 -5.56 -7.71 33.66
CA GLY A 85 -5.71 -8.81 32.69
C GLY A 85 -5.10 -8.53 31.31
N ILE A 86 -4.24 -7.51 31.21
CA ILE A 86 -3.46 -7.21 30.00
C ILE A 86 -2.14 -7.97 30.08
N THR A 87 -1.97 -8.94 29.18
CA THR A 87 -0.85 -9.92 29.23
C THR A 87 -0.15 -10.08 27.88
N ASP A 88 -0.60 -9.36 26.87
CA ASP A 88 -0.08 -9.42 25.51
C ASP A 88 0.59 -8.08 25.22
N PHE A 89 1.86 -8.09 24.88
CA PHE A 89 2.64 -6.88 24.67
C PHE A 89 3.38 -6.92 23.35
N TYR A 90 3.80 -5.77 22.87
CA TYR A 90 5.03 -5.71 22.11
C TYR A 90 5.81 -4.50 22.59
N PHE A 91 7.12 -4.52 22.37
CA PHE A 91 7.99 -3.48 22.87
C PHE A 91 9.23 -3.35 21.98
N GLY A 92 9.96 -2.27 22.22
CA GLY A 92 11.23 -1.99 21.57
C GLY A 92 11.29 -0.61 20.97
N TRP A 93 12.52 -0.16 20.78
CA TRP A 93 12.91 1.03 20.04
C TRP A 93 14.29 0.80 19.42
N ALA A 94 14.55 1.47 18.29
CA ALA A 94 15.83 1.40 17.59
C ALA A 94 17.01 1.90 18.44
N ASN A 95 18.19 1.40 18.11
CA ASN A 95 19.51 1.73 18.64
C ASN A 95 19.70 1.49 20.15
N ARG A 96 19.16 0.37 20.65
CA ARG A 96 19.30 -0.05 22.06
C ARG A 96 20.05 -1.38 22.15
N PRO A 97 20.79 -1.63 23.23
CA PRO A 97 21.62 -2.83 23.29
C PRO A 97 20.81 -4.07 23.74
N PRO A 98 21.18 -5.29 23.30
CA PRO A 98 20.44 -6.52 23.57
C PRO A 98 20.18 -6.81 25.05
N GLU A 99 21.11 -6.50 25.95
CA GLU A 99 20.99 -6.77 27.38
C GLU A 99 19.82 -6.02 28.03
N MET A 100 19.49 -4.83 27.53
CA MET A 100 18.36 -4.06 28.04
C MET A 100 17.02 -4.69 27.60
N TYR A 101 16.96 -5.25 26.39
CA TYR A 101 15.80 -6.03 25.92
C TYR A 101 15.68 -7.33 26.68
N GLN A 102 16.80 -8.03 26.92
CA GLN A 102 16.81 -9.28 27.66
C GLN A 102 16.15 -9.13 29.02
N ARG A 103 16.39 -8.01 29.72
CA ARG A 103 15.78 -7.75 31.02
C ARG A 103 14.25 -7.68 30.97
N LEU A 104 13.68 -7.03 29.94
CA LEU A 104 12.23 -7.00 29.72
C LEU A 104 11.70 -8.38 29.33
N ILE A 105 12.43 -9.11 28.47
CA ILE A 105 12.08 -10.47 28.06
C ILE A 105 12.01 -11.39 29.28
N ASP A 106 13.04 -11.40 30.11
CA ASP A 106 13.10 -12.21 31.33
C ASP A 106 11.93 -11.88 32.25
N TRP A 107 11.57 -10.59 32.35
CA TRP A 107 10.41 -10.17 33.12
C TRP A 107 9.09 -10.69 32.52
N PHE A 108 8.87 -10.55 31.21
CA PHE A 108 7.66 -11.04 30.56
C PHE A 108 7.50 -12.56 30.69
N GLU A 109 8.59 -13.32 30.51
CA GLU A 109 8.59 -14.78 30.66
C GLU A 109 8.28 -15.19 32.11
N ALA A 110 8.86 -14.51 33.11
CA ALA A 110 8.60 -14.79 34.52
C ALA A 110 7.14 -14.55 34.94
N HIS A 111 6.41 -13.69 34.22
CA HIS A 111 5.02 -13.35 34.50
C HIS A 111 4.03 -13.99 33.52
N GLY A 112 4.48 -14.89 32.65
CA GLY A 112 3.62 -15.61 31.70
C GLY A 112 2.99 -14.72 30.64
N CYS A 113 3.61 -13.59 30.31
CA CYS A 113 3.15 -12.69 29.27
C CYS A 113 3.53 -13.19 27.88
N THR A 114 2.75 -12.80 26.86
CA THR A 114 3.16 -12.94 25.46
C THR A 114 3.74 -11.62 24.96
N TYR A 115 4.73 -11.67 24.08
CA TYR A 115 5.36 -10.46 23.57
C TYR A 115 5.81 -10.52 22.09
N GLY A 116 5.81 -9.36 21.45
CA GLY A 116 6.50 -9.08 20.20
C GLY A 116 7.71 -8.16 20.40
N ILE A 117 8.68 -8.25 19.48
CA ILE A 117 9.91 -7.46 19.53
C ILE A 117 10.02 -6.55 18.30
N ILE A 118 10.25 -5.26 18.52
CA ILE A 118 10.76 -4.32 17.51
C ILE A 118 12.30 -4.32 17.59
N PRO A 119 13.05 -4.71 16.55
CA PRO A 119 14.50 -4.83 16.62
C PRO A 119 15.23 -3.51 16.87
N ALA A 120 16.40 -3.59 17.50
CA ALA A 120 17.03 -2.42 18.09
C ALA A 120 18.11 -1.74 17.22
N ARG A 121 18.15 -1.86 15.89
CA ARG A 121 19.12 -1.08 15.09
C ARG A 121 18.63 -0.80 13.68
N TYR A 122 18.51 0.50 13.36
CA TYR A 122 18.21 1.01 12.02
C TYR A 122 19.41 1.84 11.56
N ASP A 123 20.27 1.25 10.72
CA ASP A 123 21.53 1.87 10.25
C ASP A 123 21.49 2.07 8.74
N TRP A 124 20.67 3.04 8.36
CA TRP A 124 20.33 3.32 6.98
C TRP A 124 20.96 4.62 6.49
N ASP A 125 21.49 4.55 5.26
CA ASP A 125 21.93 5.73 4.53
C ASP A 125 20.71 6.56 4.11
N PRO A 126 20.83 7.90 3.99
CA PRO A 126 19.71 8.74 3.54
C PRO A 126 19.34 8.47 2.08
N LEU A 127 18.04 8.54 1.79
CA LEU A 127 17.49 8.42 0.45
C LEU A 127 17.87 9.66 -0.37
N TYR A 128 18.46 9.39 -1.54
CA TYR A 128 18.57 10.36 -2.63
C TYR A 128 17.71 9.86 -3.79
N GLY A 129 16.99 10.77 -4.43
CA GLY A 129 16.14 10.41 -5.56
C GLY A 129 15.65 11.61 -6.33
N TYR A 130 15.07 11.36 -7.50
CA TYR A 130 14.46 12.39 -8.33
C TYR A 130 12.97 12.46 -8.03
N LYS A 131 12.47 13.67 -7.73
CA LYS A 131 11.06 13.91 -7.51
C LYS A 131 10.35 14.16 -8.83
N MET A 132 9.33 13.37 -9.14
CA MET A 132 8.55 13.45 -10.38
C MET A 132 7.56 14.63 -10.37
N SER A 133 8.09 15.83 -10.19
CA SER A 133 7.35 17.10 -10.19
C SER A 133 8.06 18.08 -11.12
N PRO A 134 7.80 18.02 -12.44
CA PRO A 134 8.47 18.88 -13.40
C PRO A 134 8.13 20.36 -13.18
N GLN A 135 9.15 21.20 -13.31
CA GLN A 135 9.03 22.64 -13.40
C GLN A 135 9.28 23.07 -14.84
N ARG A 136 8.42 23.96 -15.35
CA ARG A 136 8.50 24.54 -16.69
C ARG A 136 8.96 25.99 -16.62
N HIS A 137 9.94 26.35 -17.44
CA HIS A 137 10.42 27.71 -17.59
C HIS A 137 10.58 28.05 -19.07
N ASP A 138 10.09 29.20 -19.50
CA ASP A 138 10.34 29.68 -20.87
C ASP A 138 11.65 30.49 -20.90
N LEU A 139 12.46 30.27 -21.94
CA LEU A 139 13.76 30.90 -22.11
C LEU A 139 13.78 31.85 -23.33
N PRO A 140 14.49 32.99 -23.23
CA PRO A 140 15.29 33.42 -22.08
C PRO A 140 14.42 33.85 -20.89
N ALA A 141 14.83 33.46 -19.68
CA ALA A 141 14.11 33.84 -18.47
C ALA A 141 14.37 35.32 -18.14
N ALA A 142 13.36 36.03 -17.64
CA ALA A 142 13.49 37.43 -17.23
C ALA A 142 14.40 37.59 -15.98
N ASP A 143 14.39 36.59 -15.09
CA ASP A 143 15.18 36.52 -13.87
C ASP A 143 16.12 35.31 -13.89
N PRO A 144 17.20 35.31 -13.09
CA PRO A 144 18.04 34.13 -12.91
C PRO A 144 17.22 32.92 -12.48
N LEU A 145 17.32 31.84 -13.25
CA LEU A 145 16.58 30.62 -12.96
C LEU A 145 17.14 29.94 -11.71
N ARG A 146 16.39 30.05 -10.60
CA ARG A 146 16.72 29.48 -9.29
C ARG A 146 15.90 28.23 -9.03
N ILE A 147 16.58 27.13 -8.73
CA ILE A 147 15.96 25.89 -8.26
C ILE A 147 16.20 25.79 -6.75
N THR A 148 15.14 25.57 -5.99
CA THR A 148 15.16 25.46 -4.53
C THR A 148 14.61 24.11 -4.06
N GLY A 149 14.82 23.78 -2.79
CA GLY A 149 14.24 22.59 -2.16
C GLY A 149 12.74 22.73 -1.92
N ASP A 150 12.09 21.61 -1.63
CA ASP A 150 10.63 21.58 -1.39
C ASP A 150 10.28 21.86 0.07
N SER A 151 11.12 21.39 1.00
CA SER A 151 10.92 21.55 2.44
C SER A 151 12.21 21.25 3.18
N GLU A 152 12.22 21.45 4.50
CA GLU A 152 13.32 21.01 5.37
C GLU A 152 13.55 19.49 5.30
N ARG A 153 12.48 18.72 5.05
CA ARG A 153 12.52 17.26 4.84
C ARG A 153 13.04 16.89 3.45
N LEU A 154 12.61 17.59 2.41
CA LEU A 154 12.98 17.32 1.02
C LEU A 154 13.99 18.35 0.53
N GLN A 155 15.24 18.16 0.96
CA GLN A 155 16.33 19.10 0.71
C GLN A 155 16.82 18.96 -0.74
N LEU A 156 17.03 20.08 -1.43
CA LEU A 156 17.60 20.06 -2.78
C LEU A 156 19.01 19.47 -2.73
N ALA A 157 19.23 18.36 -3.41
CA ALA A 157 20.54 17.74 -3.59
C ALA A 157 21.09 17.96 -5.01
N GLY A 158 20.22 18.25 -5.97
CA GLY A 158 20.59 18.47 -7.36
C GLY A 158 19.38 18.79 -8.23
N THR A 159 19.59 19.01 -9.52
CA THR A 159 18.54 19.17 -10.52
C THR A 159 18.94 18.45 -11.80
N ALA A 160 17.95 17.99 -12.55
CA ALA A 160 18.11 17.44 -13.88
C ALA A 160 17.17 18.18 -14.84
N PHE A 161 17.64 18.49 -16.05
CA PHE A 161 16.91 19.35 -16.98
C PHE A 161 17.04 18.91 -18.44
N VAL A 162 16.03 19.30 -19.21
CA VAL A 162 15.98 19.20 -20.68
C VAL A 162 15.44 20.51 -21.22
N LEU A 163 16.19 21.14 -22.12
CA LEU A 163 15.77 22.27 -22.92
C LEU A 163 15.18 21.78 -24.23
N VAL A 164 13.97 22.26 -24.54
CA VAL A 164 13.20 21.86 -25.71
C VAL A 164 13.00 23.07 -26.62
N GLY A 165 13.26 22.89 -27.92
CA GLY A 165 13.03 23.89 -28.96
C GLY A 165 11.56 24.04 -29.33
N GLN A 166 11.25 24.98 -30.22
CA GLN A 166 9.87 25.23 -30.64
C GLN A 166 9.24 24.06 -31.43
N ALA A 167 10.06 23.23 -32.07
CA ALA A 167 9.58 22.06 -32.81
C ALA A 167 9.52 20.79 -31.94
N GLY A 168 9.75 20.90 -30.63
CA GLY A 168 9.70 19.79 -29.67
C GLY A 168 11.00 18.97 -29.59
N GLU A 169 12.05 19.38 -30.29
CA GLU A 169 13.36 18.75 -30.27
C GLU A 169 14.12 19.07 -28.98
N SER A 170 14.89 18.11 -28.46
CA SER A 170 15.79 18.36 -27.33
C SER A 170 17.03 19.11 -27.81
N LEU A 171 17.21 20.35 -27.33
CA LEU A 171 18.35 21.21 -27.69
C LEU A 171 19.54 20.99 -26.76
N GLN A 172 19.27 20.79 -25.47
CA GLN A 172 20.28 20.60 -24.43
C GLN A 172 19.67 19.80 -23.28
N ALA A 173 20.50 19.05 -22.56
CA ALA A 173 20.11 18.38 -21.32
C ALA A 173 21.29 18.32 -20.37
N GLY A 174 21.03 18.07 -19.09
CA GLY A 174 22.08 17.94 -18.11
C GLY A 174 21.57 17.68 -16.70
N ALA A 175 22.51 17.40 -15.81
CA ALA A 175 22.26 17.32 -14.38
C ALA A 175 23.29 18.15 -13.61
N ARG A 176 22.87 18.75 -12.49
CA ARG A 176 23.73 19.53 -11.58
C ARG A 176 23.49 19.07 -10.16
N GLU A 177 24.56 18.83 -9.43
CA GLU A 177 24.50 18.63 -7.98
C GLU A 177 24.49 20.00 -7.28
N ALA A 178 23.79 20.09 -6.17
CA ALA A 178 23.91 21.23 -5.26
C ALA A 178 25.26 21.17 -4.54
N GLU A 179 25.84 22.33 -4.21
CA GLU A 179 27.08 22.40 -3.43
C GLU A 179 26.94 21.68 -2.08
N ALA A 180 25.76 21.76 -1.47
CA ALA A 180 25.36 21.00 -0.30
C ALA A 180 23.83 20.83 -0.27
N PRO A 181 23.30 19.77 0.37
CA PRO A 181 21.87 19.59 0.52
C PRO A 181 21.17 20.82 1.11
N GLY A 182 20.10 21.27 0.45
CA GLY A 182 19.30 22.43 0.83
C GLY A 182 19.79 23.76 0.24
N ARG A 183 20.93 23.79 -0.46
CA ARG A 183 21.39 24.99 -1.19
C ARG A 183 20.67 25.10 -2.54
N GLU A 184 20.38 26.33 -2.96
CA GLU A 184 19.78 26.61 -4.27
C GLU A 184 20.78 26.35 -5.41
N ILE A 185 20.25 26.09 -6.62
CA ILE A 185 21.03 25.97 -7.85
C ILE A 185 20.58 27.07 -8.82
N ILE A 186 21.55 27.77 -9.42
CA ILE A 186 21.30 28.82 -10.42
C ILE A 186 21.73 28.29 -11.79
N LEU A 187 20.80 28.22 -12.74
CA LEU A 187 21.06 27.70 -14.10
C LEU A 187 21.25 28.80 -15.16
N SER A 188 21.19 30.08 -14.77
CA SER A 188 21.06 31.19 -15.70
C SER A 188 22.24 31.39 -16.63
N GLU A 189 23.48 31.16 -16.20
CA GLU A 189 24.66 31.40 -17.05
C GLU A 189 24.71 30.42 -18.23
N GLU A 190 24.46 29.13 -17.95
CA GLU A 190 24.52 28.03 -18.92
C GLU A 190 23.40 28.10 -19.97
N LEU A 191 22.28 28.73 -19.63
CA LEU A 191 21.06 28.77 -20.43
C LEU A 191 20.71 30.18 -20.94
N SER A 192 21.54 31.19 -20.64
CA SER A 192 21.26 32.61 -20.92
C SER A 192 21.09 32.93 -22.41
N ALA A 193 21.80 32.20 -23.28
CA ALA A 193 21.73 32.35 -24.74
C ALA A 193 20.72 31.41 -25.40
N CYS A 194 20.03 30.57 -24.63
CA CYS A 194 19.11 29.57 -25.13
C CYS A 194 17.70 30.13 -25.32
N HIS A 195 16.99 29.59 -26.32
CA HIS A 195 15.58 29.90 -26.58
C HIS A 195 14.78 28.60 -26.60
N GLY A 196 13.62 28.59 -25.93
CA GLY A 196 12.76 27.42 -25.87
C GLY A 196 12.12 27.23 -24.50
N THR A 197 11.69 26.01 -24.21
CA THR A 197 11.09 25.63 -22.93
C THR A 197 12.04 24.70 -22.18
N LEU A 198 12.49 25.13 -21.01
CA LEU A 198 13.24 24.31 -20.07
C LEU A 198 12.30 23.56 -19.15
N TRP A 199 12.46 22.24 -19.13
CA TRP A 199 11.87 21.36 -18.13
C TRP A 199 12.94 20.91 -17.16
N CYS A 200 12.66 20.97 -15.87
CA CYS A 200 13.58 20.43 -14.86
C CYS A 200 12.85 19.73 -13.72
N ILE A 201 13.53 18.77 -13.10
CA ILE A 201 13.09 18.07 -11.91
C ILE A 201 14.17 18.15 -10.84
N ARG A 202 13.75 18.05 -9.59
CA ARG A 202 14.66 18.14 -8.44
C ARG A 202 15.17 16.75 -8.08
N ARG A 203 16.47 16.66 -7.83
CA ARG A 203 17.08 15.59 -7.06
C ARG A 203 17.06 15.99 -5.60
N VAL A 204 16.43 15.19 -4.76
CA VAL A 204 16.24 15.49 -3.34
C VAL A 204 17.03 14.53 -2.47
N ARG A 205 17.51 15.04 -1.34
CA ARG A 205 17.90 14.25 -0.17
C ARG A 205 16.76 14.28 0.82
N VAL A 206 16.26 13.11 1.21
CA VAL A 206 15.21 13.04 2.25
C VAL A 206 15.88 13.07 3.63
N ALA A 207 15.53 14.08 4.42
CA ALA A 207 16.00 14.28 5.78
C ALA A 207 15.00 13.72 6.81
N GLY A 208 15.51 13.36 7.99
CA GLY A 208 14.72 12.79 9.08
C GLY A 208 14.52 11.28 8.98
N SER A 209 13.75 10.72 9.93
CA SER A 209 13.34 9.33 9.91
C SER A 209 12.40 9.05 8.73
N ASN A 210 12.48 7.84 8.17
CA ASN A 210 11.69 7.32 7.03
C ASN A 210 12.17 7.73 5.63
N GLY A 211 13.32 8.40 5.52
CA GLY A 211 13.94 8.77 4.25
C GLY A 211 15.22 7.97 3.97
N PHE A 212 15.12 6.66 3.77
CA PHE A 212 16.27 5.76 3.73
C PHE A 212 16.54 5.14 2.36
N ASP A 213 17.82 4.93 2.05
CA ASP A 213 18.25 4.08 0.95
C ASP A 213 18.18 2.61 1.38
N TRP A 214 17.03 2.02 1.11
CA TRP A 214 16.70 0.66 1.47
C TRP A 214 17.52 -0.39 0.72
N TRP A 215 18.16 -0.05 -0.40
CA TRP A 215 18.85 -1.01 -1.26
C TRP A 215 20.34 -1.10 -0.96
N SER A 216 21.05 0.03 -0.87
CA SER A 216 22.51 0.00 -0.71
C SER A 216 22.95 -0.57 0.65
N GLY A 217 22.15 -0.37 1.69
CA GLY A 217 22.42 -0.85 3.06
C GLY A 217 21.77 -2.18 3.44
N PHE A 218 20.98 -2.79 2.55
CA PHE A 218 20.04 -3.87 2.91
C PHE A 218 20.69 -5.05 3.63
N GLN A 219 21.81 -5.56 3.10
CA GLN A 219 22.48 -6.72 3.67
C GLN A 219 23.08 -6.40 5.05
N ARG A 220 23.73 -5.24 5.18
CA ARG A 220 24.28 -4.74 6.45
C ARG A 220 23.18 -4.61 7.51
N HIS A 221 22.04 -4.04 7.13
CA HIS A 221 20.89 -3.90 8.01
C HIS A 221 20.33 -5.26 8.44
N THR A 222 20.13 -6.18 7.49
CA THR A 222 19.66 -7.55 7.76
C THR A 222 20.58 -8.28 8.73
N ASP A 223 21.89 -8.20 8.54
CA ASP A 223 22.87 -8.84 9.44
C ASP A 223 22.87 -8.21 10.83
N ASN A 224 22.67 -6.89 10.94
CA ASN A 224 22.51 -6.21 12.23
C ASN A 224 21.26 -6.69 12.98
N VAL A 225 20.11 -6.80 12.30
CA VAL A 225 18.87 -7.30 12.90
C VAL A 225 19.02 -8.75 13.36
N ILE A 226 19.60 -9.61 12.53
CA ILE A 226 19.85 -11.02 12.86
C ILE A 226 20.81 -11.14 14.05
N SER A 227 21.90 -10.37 14.05
CA SER A 227 22.85 -10.35 15.17
C SER A 227 22.20 -9.89 16.46
N PHE A 228 21.31 -8.88 16.39
CA PHE A 228 20.56 -8.40 17.55
C PHE A 228 19.63 -9.48 18.10
N LEU A 229 18.79 -10.08 17.24
CA LEU A 229 17.83 -11.11 17.66
C LEU A 229 18.54 -12.37 18.21
N ASN A 230 19.67 -12.77 17.64
CA ASN A 230 20.47 -13.90 18.13
C ASN A 230 21.14 -13.66 19.48
N ALA A 231 21.30 -12.40 19.89
CA ALA A 231 21.84 -12.07 21.21
C ALA A 231 20.78 -12.22 22.32
N LEU A 232 19.51 -12.37 21.96
CA LEU A 232 18.39 -12.53 22.89
C LEU A 232 18.14 -14.01 23.20
N ARG A 233 17.84 -14.29 24.47
CA ARG A 233 17.35 -15.58 24.98
C ARG A 233 15.85 -15.46 25.19
N THR A 234 15.09 -15.65 24.13
CA THR A 234 13.62 -15.59 24.16
C THR A 234 13.03 -16.92 24.63
N GLY A 235 11.99 -16.86 25.46
CA GLY A 235 11.26 -18.04 25.95
C GLY A 235 9.98 -18.32 25.14
N PRO A 236 9.06 -19.12 25.69
CA PRO A 236 7.81 -19.49 25.03
C PRO A 236 6.80 -18.34 24.91
N GLY A 237 7.05 -17.16 25.51
CA GLY A 237 6.19 -15.98 25.41
C GLY A 237 6.30 -15.23 24.08
N LEU A 238 7.40 -15.38 23.33
CA LEU A 238 7.58 -14.69 22.04
C LEU A 238 6.53 -15.10 21.01
N ARG A 239 5.93 -14.13 20.31
CA ARG A 239 4.91 -14.37 19.26
C ARG A 239 5.25 -13.80 17.90
N LEU A 240 6.01 -12.72 17.82
CA LEU A 240 6.28 -12.03 16.55
C LEU A 240 7.49 -11.09 16.61
N VAL A 241 8.03 -10.80 15.44
CA VAL A 241 8.91 -9.64 15.21
C VAL A 241 8.11 -8.60 14.42
N ILE A 242 8.18 -7.36 14.86
CA ILE A 242 7.47 -6.22 14.25
C ILE A 242 8.49 -5.26 13.65
N ASP A 243 8.20 -4.73 12.47
CA ASP A 243 8.97 -3.66 11.81
C ASP A 243 10.48 -3.90 11.76
N PRO A 244 10.95 -5.05 11.23
CA PRO A 244 12.39 -5.32 11.18
C PRO A 244 13.17 -4.33 10.29
N PHE A 245 12.50 -3.49 9.50
CA PHE A 245 13.10 -2.44 8.67
C PHE A 245 13.31 -1.13 9.43
N PHE A 246 12.20 -0.55 9.85
CA PHE A 246 12.09 0.71 10.56
C PHE A 246 10.63 0.81 11.06
N ASN A 247 10.36 1.51 12.16
CA ASN A 247 8.97 1.72 12.64
C ASN A 247 8.20 2.69 11.73
N GLU A 248 7.06 2.28 11.16
CA GLU A 248 6.25 3.07 10.21
C GLU A 248 7.02 3.37 8.90
N GLU A 249 7.51 2.33 8.24
CA GLU A 249 8.25 2.46 7.00
C GLU A 249 7.36 2.73 5.77
N GLY A 250 7.92 3.38 4.75
CA GLY A 250 7.25 3.59 3.46
C GLY A 250 7.62 4.91 2.78
N PHE A 251 6.93 5.21 1.68
CA PHE A 251 7.04 6.48 0.96
C PHE A 251 5.81 7.33 1.26
N TYR A 252 5.93 8.25 2.22
CA TYR A 252 4.90 9.22 2.55
C TYR A 252 5.49 10.59 2.94
N TRP A 253 4.63 11.59 3.12
CA TRP A 253 4.99 13.00 3.43
C TRP A 253 5.85 13.67 2.36
N GLY A 254 5.44 13.52 1.10
CA GLY A 254 6.05 14.11 -0.09
C GLY A 254 7.15 13.27 -0.75
N THR A 255 7.33 12.02 -0.32
CA THR A 255 8.28 11.06 -0.92
C THR A 255 7.61 10.05 -1.86
N GLU A 256 6.28 10.04 -1.90
CA GLU A 256 5.36 9.29 -2.75
C GLU A 256 5.72 9.32 -4.24
N ASN A 257 6.33 10.39 -4.73
CA ASN A 257 6.71 10.53 -6.13
C ASN A 257 8.22 10.66 -6.33
N VAL A 258 9.02 10.21 -5.36
CA VAL A 258 10.48 10.14 -5.46
C VAL A 258 10.91 8.78 -6.01
N ILE A 259 11.71 8.81 -7.07
CA ILE A 259 12.38 7.62 -7.62
C ILE A 259 13.81 7.57 -7.06
N PRO A 260 14.20 6.48 -6.35
CA PRO A 260 15.54 6.37 -5.78
C PRO A 260 16.65 6.47 -6.85
N ASP A 261 17.72 7.19 -6.53
CA ASP A 261 18.85 7.44 -7.43
C ASP A 261 20.16 6.90 -6.85
N ARG A 262 20.24 5.58 -6.76
CA ARG A 262 21.41 4.86 -6.24
C ARG A 262 21.71 3.65 -7.10
N ALA A 263 23.00 3.28 -7.18
CA ALA A 263 23.44 2.17 -8.04
C ALA A 263 22.72 0.86 -7.69
N ALA A 264 22.57 0.55 -6.39
CA ALA A 264 21.88 -0.64 -5.92
C ALA A 264 20.40 -0.68 -6.37
N TYR A 265 19.67 0.45 -6.29
CA TYR A 265 18.31 0.54 -6.81
C TYR A 265 18.25 0.37 -8.33
N ARG A 266 19.14 1.03 -9.08
CA ARG A 266 19.19 0.91 -10.55
C ARG A 266 19.47 -0.52 -10.99
N ASP A 267 20.34 -1.24 -10.28
CA ASP A 267 20.59 -2.66 -10.56
C ASP A 267 19.38 -3.54 -10.26
N ALA A 268 18.66 -3.28 -9.16
CA ALA A 268 17.40 -3.97 -8.87
C ALA A 268 16.32 -3.66 -9.92
N PHE A 269 16.19 -2.39 -10.33
CA PHE A 269 15.23 -1.97 -11.35
C PHE A 269 15.54 -2.57 -12.73
N LYS A 270 16.82 -2.66 -13.10
CA LYS A 270 17.26 -3.40 -14.30
C LYS A 270 16.79 -4.85 -14.26
N GLY A 271 16.92 -5.53 -13.12
CA GLY A 271 16.40 -6.89 -12.92
C GLY A 271 14.89 -6.96 -13.14
N TRP A 272 14.15 -6.05 -12.51
CA TRP A 272 12.69 -5.95 -12.66
C TRP A 272 12.27 -5.73 -14.12
N LEU A 273 12.95 -4.83 -14.86
CA LEU A 273 12.65 -4.58 -16.27
C LEU A 273 12.90 -5.81 -17.15
N ARG A 274 13.94 -6.61 -16.85
CA ARG A 274 14.22 -7.86 -17.59
C ARG A 274 13.16 -8.92 -17.35
N GLU A 275 12.70 -9.04 -16.12
CA GLU A 275 11.60 -9.97 -15.77
C GLU A 275 10.30 -9.53 -16.47
N ARG A 276 9.99 -8.23 -16.46
CA ARG A 276 8.76 -7.68 -17.05
C ARG A 276 8.76 -7.68 -18.58
N TYR A 277 9.90 -7.37 -19.17
CA TYR A 277 10.12 -7.24 -20.61
C TYR A 277 11.34 -8.07 -21.02
N PRO A 278 11.16 -9.34 -21.43
CA PRO A 278 12.26 -10.23 -21.76
C PRO A 278 13.19 -9.72 -22.88
N THR A 279 12.71 -8.80 -23.72
CA THR A 279 13.49 -8.16 -24.78
C THR A 279 13.42 -6.64 -24.68
N VAL A 280 14.49 -5.98 -25.14
CA VAL A 280 14.53 -4.50 -25.23
C VAL A 280 13.53 -3.97 -26.25
N ALA A 281 13.20 -4.76 -27.28
CA ALA A 281 12.14 -4.43 -28.23
C ALA A 281 10.77 -4.32 -27.55
N ALA A 282 10.42 -5.28 -26.69
CA ALA A 282 9.18 -5.24 -25.90
C ALA A 282 9.15 -4.04 -24.95
N LEU A 283 10.29 -3.69 -24.35
CA LEU A 283 10.43 -2.49 -23.51
C LEU A 283 10.20 -1.20 -24.31
N ASN A 284 10.87 -1.04 -25.46
CA ASN A 284 10.68 0.12 -26.34
C ASN A 284 9.21 0.25 -26.81
N GLU A 285 8.56 -0.87 -27.12
CA GLU A 285 7.14 -0.88 -27.48
C GLU A 285 6.25 -0.47 -26.31
N ALA A 286 6.47 -1.02 -25.12
CA ALA A 286 5.69 -0.69 -23.92
C ALA A 286 5.84 0.79 -23.55
N TRP A 287 7.07 1.29 -23.53
CA TRP A 287 7.38 2.69 -23.22
C TRP A 287 7.06 3.63 -24.38
N SER A 288 6.66 3.11 -25.54
CA SER A 288 6.36 3.89 -26.75
C SER A 288 7.48 4.88 -27.08
N VAL A 289 8.72 4.37 -27.12
CA VAL A 289 9.90 5.16 -27.45
C VAL A 289 9.79 5.62 -28.91
N ALA A 290 9.74 6.94 -29.10
CA ALA A 290 9.42 7.57 -30.38
C ALA A 290 10.67 7.73 -31.27
N SER A 291 11.81 8.05 -30.67
CA SER A 291 13.10 8.27 -31.33
C SER A 291 14.22 7.60 -30.54
N ASP A 292 15.29 7.19 -31.24
CA ASP A 292 16.52 6.67 -30.64
C ASP A 292 16.32 5.53 -29.63
N PRO A 293 15.89 4.35 -30.11
CA PRO A 293 15.45 3.25 -29.26
C PRO A 293 16.52 2.83 -28.25
N LEU A 294 16.04 2.37 -27.10
CA LEU A 294 16.87 1.75 -26.08
C LEU A 294 17.56 0.52 -26.68
N THR A 295 18.81 0.32 -26.28
CA THR A 295 19.64 -0.80 -26.74
C THR A 295 19.84 -1.88 -25.66
N SER A 296 19.55 -1.56 -24.40
CA SER A 296 19.71 -2.46 -23.25
C SER A 296 18.78 -2.08 -22.09
N HIS A 297 18.48 -3.04 -21.21
CA HIS A 297 17.80 -2.78 -19.94
C HIS A 297 18.67 -1.95 -18.99
N GLU A 298 19.99 -2.11 -19.08
CA GLU A 298 20.98 -1.28 -18.37
C GLU A 298 20.82 0.21 -18.70
N GLN A 299 20.58 0.54 -19.97
CA GLN A 299 20.32 1.91 -20.40
C GLN A 299 19.00 2.41 -19.80
N ALA A 300 17.94 1.62 -19.90
CA ALA A 300 16.62 1.99 -19.39
C ALA A 300 16.63 2.24 -17.87
N ALA A 301 17.34 1.42 -17.10
CA ALA A 301 17.39 1.52 -15.64
C ALA A 301 18.14 2.76 -15.11
N ARG A 302 18.87 3.49 -15.97
CA ARG A 302 19.51 4.77 -15.63
C ARG A 302 18.65 5.97 -15.95
N LEU A 303 17.58 5.80 -16.72
CA LEU A 303 16.75 6.90 -17.15
C LEU A 303 15.90 7.44 -15.99
N ILE A 304 15.82 8.76 -15.90
CA ILE A 304 14.96 9.49 -14.97
C ILE A 304 13.88 10.27 -15.74
N PRO A 305 12.64 10.30 -15.24
CA PRO A 305 11.54 10.96 -15.92
C PRO A 305 11.57 12.49 -15.70
N ILE A 306 12.01 13.27 -16.69
CA ILE A 306 11.96 14.74 -16.61
C ILE A 306 10.52 15.22 -16.82
N VAL A 307 9.90 14.80 -17.93
CA VAL A 307 8.49 15.07 -18.20
C VAL A 307 7.78 13.74 -18.45
N VAL A 308 6.81 13.45 -17.59
CA VAL A 308 5.93 12.28 -17.67
C VAL A 308 4.49 12.72 -17.35
N GLY A 309 3.52 12.14 -18.05
CA GLY A 309 2.09 12.50 -17.96
C GLY A 309 1.65 13.51 -19.03
N GLN A 310 0.51 13.27 -19.67
CA GLN A 310 -0.02 14.00 -20.83
C GLN A 310 -0.43 15.44 -20.51
N ARG A 311 -0.64 15.79 -19.24
CA ARG A 311 -0.90 17.17 -18.80
C ARG A 311 0.19 18.16 -19.22
N HIS A 312 1.38 17.65 -19.54
CA HIS A 312 2.54 18.44 -19.98
C HIS A 312 2.75 18.43 -21.50
N GLY A 313 1.90 17.73 -22.26
CA GLY A 313 1.96 17.59 -23.71
C GLY A 313 2.02 16.13 -24.16
N ASP A 314 2.30 15.94 -25.46
CA ASP A 314 2.24 14.62 -26.10
C ASP A 314 3.56 13.83 -25.97
N VAL A 315 4.67 14.53 -25.71
CA VAL A 315 6.02 13.97 -25.67
C VAL A 315 6.59 14.03 -24.26
N GLY A 316 7.12 12.89 -23.81
CA GLY A 316 7.84 12.76 -22.56
C GLY A 316 9.34 12.69 -22.78
N TYR A 317 10.09 13.18 -21.81
CA TYR A 317 11.55 13.22 -21.84
C TYR A 317 12.11 12.38 -20.69
N LEU A 318 12.86 11.34 -21.05
CA LEU A 318 13.61 10.51 -20.12
C LEU A 318 15.10 10.83 -20.27
N LEU A 319 15.76 11.24 -19.19
CA LEU A 319 17.18 11.63 -19.21
C LEU A 319 18.04 10.53 -18.61
N ASP A 320 19.17 10.18 -19.22
CA ASP A 320 20.28 9.53 -18.53
C ASP A 320 21.16 10.64 -17.93
N PRO A 321 21.16 10.86 -16.60
CA PRO A 321 21.86 11.98 -16.00
C PRO A 321 23.39 11.86 -16.09
N THR A 322 23.92 10.68 -16.47
CA THR A 322 25.36 10.45 -16.63
C THR A 322 25.82 10.72 -18.06
N SER A 323 25.05 10.28 -19.06
CA SER A 323 25.40 10.48 -20.47
C SER A 323 24.75 11.71 -21.10
N GLU A 324 23.86 12.38 -20.36
CA GLU A 324 23.03 13.51 -20.80
C GLU A 324 22.14 13.18 -22.02
N ARG A 325 22.01 11.89 -22.35
CA ARG A 325 21.16 11.42 -23.44
C ARG A 325 19.70 11.53 -23.04
N VAL A 326 18.90 12.13 -23.92
CA VAL A 326 17.45 12.19 -23.80
C VAL A 326 16.81 11.11 -24.68
N VAL A 327 15.84 10.40 -24.14
CA VAL A 327 14.96 9.47 -24.86
C VAL A 327 13.55 10.05 -24.86
N HIS A 328 12.93 10.10 -26.05
CA HIS A 328 11.56 10.61 -26.21
C HIS A 328 10.55 9.47 -26.17
N VAL A 329 9.45 9.69 -25.46
CA VAL A 329 8.33 8.75 -25.37
C VAL A 329 7.03 9.43 -25.76
N ASP A 330 6.14 8.69 -26.39
CA ASP A 330 4.76 9.11 -26.64
C ASP A 330 3.93 8.93 -25.35
N LEU A 331 3.59 10.04 -24.69
CA LEU A 331 2.85 10.02 -23.42
C LEU A 331 1.40 9.56 -23.57
N HIS A 332 0.86 9.59 -24.79
CA HIS A 332 -0.48 9.04 -25.05
C HIS A 332 -0.53 7.53 -24.98
N ARG A 333 0.61 6.85 -25.09
CA ARG A 333 0.69 5.38 -25.20
C ARG A 333 1.64 4.74 -24.19
N SER A 334 2.61 5.49 -23.68
CA SER A 334 3.66 4.99 -22.81
C SER A 334 3.14 4.51 -21.46
N VAL A 335 3.69 3.39 -20.97
CA VAL A 335 3.45 2.89 -19.61
C VAL A 335 4.61 3.20 -18.64
N VAL A 336 5.60 4.00 -19.05
CA VAL A 336 6.85 4.23 -18.28
C VAL A 336 6.58 4.70 -16.84
N LEU A 337 5.59 5.56 -16.62
CA LEU A 337 5.26 6.04 -15.27
C LEU A 337 4.68 4.92 -14.39
N LEU A 338 3.88 4.00 -14.95
CA LEU A 338 3.39 2.83 -14.20
C LEU A 338 4.55 1.92 -13.83
N ASP A 339 5.46 1.68 -14.77
CA ASP A 339 6.61 0.81 -14.53
C ASP A 339 7.54 1.36 -13.45
N LEU A 340 7.80 2.67 -13.45
CA LEU A 340 8.65 3.32 -12.44
C LEU A 340 8.06 3.18 -11.03
N LEU A 341 6.77 3.46 -10.86
CA LEU A 341 6.09 3.34 -9.56
C LEU A 341 5.93 1.88 -9.14
N GLU A 342 5.49 1.02 -10.05
CA GLU A 342 5.33 -0.41 -9.78
C GLU A 342 6.66 -1.07 -9.40
N ALA A 343 7.73 -0.76 -10.13
CA ALA A 343 9.04 -1.31 -9.83
C ALA A 343 9.51 -0.86 -8.45
N ARG A 344 9.41 0.43 -8.12
CA ARG A 344 9.80 0.93 -6.79
C ARG A 344 9.11 0.15 -5.68
N ASP A 345 7.79 0.04 -5.77
CA ASP A 345 6.98 -0.55 -4.71
C ASP A 345 7.17 -2.08 -4.63
N THR A 346 7.25 -2.77 -5.78
CA THR A 346 7.44 -4.22 -5.80
C THR A 346 8.86 -4.63 -5.42
N LEU A 347 9.87 -3.83 -5.75
CA LEU A 347 11.24 -4.02 -5.26
C LEU A 347 11.30 -3.82 -3.75
N TYR A 348 10.56 -2.86 -3.21
CA TYR A 348 10.45 -2.67 -1.77
C TYR A 348 9.81 -3.90 -1.08
N ALA A 349 8.69 -4.40 -1.61
CA ALA A 349 8.07 -5.63 -1.14
C ALA A 349 9.02 -6.84 -1.19
N ARG A 350 9.95 -6.91 -2.17
CA ARG A 350 10.99 -7.96 -2.20
C ARG A 350 11.92 -7.86 -1.00
N LEU A 351 12.37 -6.66 -0.65
CA LEU A 351 13.25 -6.46 0.50
C LEU A 351 12.56 -6.85 1.82
N HIS A 352 11.27 -6.50 1.98
CA HIS A 352 10.43 -6.96 3.10
C HIS A 352 10.38 -8.49 3.19
N ASN A 353 10.16 -9.14 2.05
CA ASN A 353 10.12 -10.60 2.03
C ASN A 353 11.47 -11.23 2.35
N GLU A 354 12.57 -10.67 1.82
CA GLU A 354 13.92 -11.17 2.01
C GLU A 354 14.40 -11.07 3.47
N ILE A 355 14.15 -9.96 4.16
CA ILE A 355 14.54 -9.85 5.57
C ILE A 355 13.70 -10.79 6.45
N ALA A 356 12.41 -10.95 6.14
CA ALA A 356 11.54 -11.85 6.88
C ALA A 356 12.01 -13.31 6.75
N ASP A 357 12.35 -13.73 5.53
CA ASP A 357 12.95 -15.04 5.27
C ASP A 357 14.30 -15.20 6.00
N ALA A 358 15.15 -14.17 5.97
CA ALA A 358 16.45 -14.20 6.64
C ALA A 358 16.34 -14.29 8.17
N ILE A 359 15.42 -13.55 8.79
CA ILE A 359 15.16 -13.62 10.24
C ILE A 359 14.70 -15.02 10.63
N ARG A 360 13.72 -15.60 9.92
CA ARG A 360 13.22 -16.94 10.23
C ARG A 360 14.27 -18.02 10.03
N ALA A 361 15.13 -17.87 9.04
CA ALA A 361 16.17 -18.86 8.73
C ALA A 361 17.39 -18.77 9.67
N ARG A 362 17.74 -17.58 10.17
CA ARG A 362 19.03 -17.31 10.82
C ARG A 362 18.92 -16.79 12.26
N ALA A 363 17.72 -16.49 12.75
CA ALA A 363 17.49 -15.98 14.10
C ALA A 363 16.27 -16.62 14.78
N LEU A 364 15.07 -16.12 14.48
CA LEU A 364 13.84 -16.49 15.18
C LEU A 364 12.75 -16.83 14.15
N ASN A 365 12.28 -18.07 14.15
CA ASN A 365 11.21 -18.51 13.27
C ASN A 365 9.83 -18.23 13.87
N VAL A 366 9.48 -16.95 13.95
CA VAL A 366 8.17 -16.43 14.36
C VAL A 366 7.56 -15.62 13.22
N PRO A 367 6.23 -15.36 13.25
CA PRO A 367 5.60 -14.41 12.33
C PRO A 367 6.32 -13.06 12.28
N ILE A 368 6.54 -12.55 11.07
CA ILE A 368 7.08 -11.22 10.81
C ILE A 368 5.96 -10.30 10.35
N VAL A 369 5.69 -9.24 11.11
CA VAL A 369 4.60 -8.29 10.86
C VAL A 369 5.17 -6.90 10.58
N TYR A 370 4.59 -6.22 9.61
CA TYR A 370 4.89 -4.81 9.34
C TYR A 370 3.71 -3.93 9.71
N LYS A 371 3.98 -2.87 10.47
CA LYS A 371 3.04 -1.77 10.70
C LYS A 371 2.94 -0.98 9.42
N ARG A 372 1.72 -0.92 8.91
CA ARG A 372 1.45 -0.21 7.67
C ARG A 372 0.84 1.14 8.03
N VAL A 373 1.30 2.21 7.39
CA VAL A 373 0.78 3.58 7.53
C VAL A 373 0.49 4.20 6.16
N GLY A 374 -0.37 5.22 6.13
CA GLY A 374 -0.64 6.00 4.92
C GLY A 374 -1.71 5.40 3.98
N TRP A 375 -1.48 5.50 2.68
CA TRP A 375 -2.42 5.05 1.64
C TRP A 375 -2.12 3.61 1.20
N LEU A 376 -2.98 3.03 0.35
CA LEU A 376 -2.71 1.71 -0.24
C LEU A 376 -1.34 1.68 -0.94
N TRP A 377 -0.53 0.67 -0.66
CA TRP A 377 0.80 0.57 -1.24
C TRP A 377 1.22 -0.87 -1.56
N ARG A 378 1.73 -1.10 -2.79
CA ARG A 378 2.18 -2.43 -3.24
C ARG A 378 3.32 -3.01 -2.40
N GLY A 379 4.07 -2.16 -1.69
CA GLY A 379 5.13 -2.55 -0.76
C GLY A 379 4.67 -3.53 0.33
N PHE A 380 3.38 -3.52 0.66
CA PHE A 380 2.77 -4.35 1.70
C PHE A 380 1.97 -5.54 1.17
N VAL A 381 2.09 -5.89 -0.12
CA VAL A 381 1.44 -7.07 -0.70
C VAL A 381 2.45 -8.20 -0.92
N ASN A 382 2.32 -9.30 -0.18
CA ASN A 382 3.18 -10.47 -0.35
C ASN A 382 2.68 -11.36 -1.50
N ARG A 383 3.27 -11.19 -2.69
CA ARG A 383 2.95 -12.01 -3.88
C ARG A 383 3.78 -13.30 -3.99
N ARG A 384 4.61 -13.66 -2.99
CA ARG A 384 5.29 -14.97 -2.97
C ARG A 384 4.30 -16.05 -2.53
N GLU A 385 4.35 -17.20 -3.18
CA GLU A 385 3.57 -18.38 -2.78
C GLU A 385 4.12 -19.02 -1.49
N GLN A 386 5.41 -18.85 -1.22
CA GLN A 386 6.10 -19.34 -0.04
C GLN A 386 7.09 -18.30 0.48
N GLY A 387 7.28 -18.24 1.80
CA GLY A 387 8.19 -17.28 2.43
C GLY A 387 7.66 -15.84 2.39
N GLY A 388 8.54 -14.90 2.72
CA GLY A 388 8.20 -13.49 2.87
C GLY A 388 7.49 -13.16 4.20
N PHE A 389 7.08 -11.92 4.40
CA PHE A 389 6.45 -11.52 5.66
C PHE A 389 5.08 -12.17 5.85
N ASP A 390 4.60 -12.16 7.09
CA ASP A 390 3.49 -13.00 7.54
C ASP A 390 2.26 -12.20 7.94
N GLY A 391 2.35 -10.91 8.22
CA GLY A 391 1.18 -10.11 8.58
C GLY A 391 1.34 -8.61 8.39
N LEU A 392 0.22 -7.91 8.50
CA LEU A 392 0.15 -6.45 8.52
C LEU A 392 -0.50 -5.97 9.83
N GLY A 393 0.14 -4.97 10.43
CA GLY A 393 -0.33 -4.23 11.59
C GLY A 393 -1.12 -3.00 11.15
N LEU A 394 -2.38 -2.93 11.57
CA LEU A 394 -3.24 -1.75 11.45
C LEU A 394 -2.80 -0.70 12.46
N GLU A 395 -2.53 0.50 11.95
CA GLU A 395 -2.32 1.71 12.74
C GLU A 395 -3.40 2.72 12.36
N VAL A 396 -4.34 2.96 13.27
CA VAL A 396 -5.41 3.95 13.04
C VAL A 396 -5.74 4.73 14.31
N TYR A 397 -5.53 6.03 14.20
CA TYR A 397 -5.90 7.04 15.18
C TYR A 397 -7.11 7.81 14.67
N LYS A 398 -8.33 7.27 14.76
CA LYS A 398 -9.56 7.91 14.25
C LYS A 398 -10.76 7.61 15.15
N ALA A 399 -11.97 8.05 14.78
CA ALA A 399 -13.23 7.72 15.46
C ALA A 399 -14.35 7.46 14.46
N GLY A 400 -15.31 6.60 14.81
CA GLY A 400 -16.53 6.40 14.03
C GLY A 400 -16.28 5.88 12.61
N GLU A 401 -17.01 6.38 11.61
CA GLU A 401 -16.89 5.91 10.22
C GLU A 401 -15.54 6.24 9.57
N ALA A 402 -14.79 7.20 10.12
CA ALA A 402 -13.47 7.55 9.60
C ALA A 402 -12.44 6.42 9.76
N TYR A 403 -12.70 5.46 10.66
CA TYR A 403 -11.92 4.23 10.81
C TYR A 403 -12.04 3.28 9.63
N ASP A 404 -13.24 3.21 9.06
CA ASP A 404 -13.60 2.04 8.27
C ASP A 404 -12.79 1.99 6.97
N VAL A 405 -12.50 3.15 6.38
CA VAL A 405 -11.74 3.27 5.12
C VAL A 405 -10.30 2.77 5.28
N PRO A 406 -9.47 3.26 6.22
CA PRO A 406 -8.16 2.68 6.47
C PRO A 406 -8.20 1.16 6.71
N ALA A 407 -9.03 0.68 7.64
CA ALA A 407 -9.07 -0.75 7.96
C ALA A 407 -9.52 -1.62 6.77
N ALA A 408 -10.42 -1.12 5.91
CA ALA A 408 -10.81 -1.78 4.66
C ALA A 408 -9.66 -1.81 3.64
N THR A 409 -8.89 -0.72 3.52
CA THR A 409 -7.75 -0.63 2.62
C THR A 409 -6.63 -1.62 3.04
N TYR A 410 -6.38 -1.80 4.34
CA TYR A 410 -5.39 -2.77 4.83
C TYR A 410 -5.88 -4.18 4.52
N ALA A 411 -7.13 -4.50 4.85
CA ALA A 411 -7.73 -5.80 4.50
C ALA A 411 -7.60 -6.11 3.00
N SER A 412 -7.66 -5.10 2.13
CA SER A 412 -7.38 -5.25 0.70
C SER A 412 -5.97 -5.76 0.41
N GLU A 413 -4.94 -5.22 1.05
CA GLU A 413 -3.52 -5.61 0.86
C GLU A 413 -3.29 -7.07 1.28
N LEU A 414 -3.89 -7.46 2.42
CA LEU A 414 -3.86 -8.85 2.87
C LEU A 414 -4.53 -9.78 1.85
N ARG A 415 -5.70 -9.44 1.32
CA ARG A 415 -6.42 -10.28 0.35
C ARG A 415 -5.74 -10.39 -1.01
N GLN A 416 -4.93 -9.40 -1.38
CA GLN A 416 -4.12 -9.39 -2.60
C GLN A 416 -2.85 -10.25 -2.48
N SER A 417 -2.42 -10.55 -1.25
CA SER A 417 -1.29 -11.44 -0.99
C SER A 417 -1.61 -12.87 -1.43
N ARG A 418 -0.61 -13.61 -1.95
CA ARG A 418 -0.80 -14.97 -2.51
C ARG A 418 -0.88 -16.07 -1.46
N ARG A 419 -0.68 -15.71 -0.20
CA ARG A 419 -0.74 -16.60 0.96
C ARG A 419 -1.54 -15.93 2.07
N PRO A 420 -2.07 -16.70 3.03
CA PRO A 420 -2.71 -16.12 4.19
C PRO A 420 -1.73 -15.26 4.99
N MET A 421 -2.19 -14.06 5.35
CA MET A 421 -1.46 -13.05 6.11
C MET A 421 -2.21 -12.77 7.40
N TRP A 422 -1.51 -12.57 8.52
CA TRP A 422 -2.11 -12.24 9.81
C TRP A 422 -2.56 -10.78 9.82
N TYR A 423 -3.80 -10.53 10.25
CA TYR A 423 -4.34 -9.18 10.39
C TYR A 423 -4.47 -8.80 11.85
N ILE A 424 -3.68 -7.85 12.33
CA ILE A 424 -3.78 -7.35 13.70
C ILE A 424 -3.80 -5.83 13.72
N THR A 425 -4.35 -5.25 14.77
CA THR A 425 -4.10 -3.86 15.09
C THR A 425 -2.87 -3.77 15.95
N THR A 426 -1.84 -3.11 15.44
CA THR A 426 -0.63 -2.80 16.20
C THR A 426 -0.82 -1.53 17.01
N GLU A 427 -1.57 -0.55 16.49
CA GLU A 427 -1.78 0.73 17.17
C GLU A 427 -3.17 1.31 16.89
N THR A 428 -3.86 1.71 17.95
CA THR A 428 -5.12 2.44 17.81
C THR A 428 -5.41 3.31 19.02
N ASN A 429 -6.03 4.47 18.76
CA ASN A 429 -6.57 5.38 19.76
C ASN A 429 -7.68 6.27 19.12
N HIS A 430 -8.49 6.96 19.94
CA HIS A 430 -9.70 7.68 19.51
C HIS A 430 -9.50 8.82 18.48
N ALA A 431 -8.32 9.43 18.45
CA ALA A 431 -8.07 10.54 17.53
C ALA A 431 -6.57 10.73 17.35
N PRO A 432 -6.12 11.25 16.19
CA PRO A 432 -4.73 11.63 16.04
C PRO A 432 -4.44 12.93 16.80
N GLN A 433 -3.17 13.29 16.86
CA GLN A 433 -2.72 14.55 17.45
C GLN A 433 -3.38 15.74 16.74
N GLY A 434 -3.78 16.76 17.50
CA GLY A 434 -4.37 18.00 16.97
C GLY A 434 -5.87 17.93 16.62
N GLU A 435 -6.43 16.74 16.46
CA GLU A 435 -7.88 16.53 16.27
C GLU A 435 -8.59 16.10 17.56
N ARG A 436 -7.82 15.75 18.60
CA ARG A 436 -8.35 15.33 19.90
C ARG A 436 -8.92 16.51 20.70
N PRO A 437 -10.07 16.35 21.38
CA PRO A 437 -10.55 17.33 22.34
C PRO A 437 -9.53 17.61 23.45
N ALA A 438 -9.36 18.87 23.82
CA ALA A 438 -8.41 19.27 24.85
C ALA A 438 -8.69 18.56 26.18
N GLY A 439 -7.66 17.98 26.79
CA GLY A 439 -7.74 17.26 28.06
C GLY A 439 -8.30 15.84 27.98
N LEU A 440 -8.67 15.34 26.79
CA LEU A 440 -9.02 13.94 26.62
C LEU A 440 -7.75 13.08 26.58
N ILE A 441 -7.69 12.07 27.46
CA ILE A 441 -6.68 11.01 27.43
C ILE A 441 -7.37 9.75 26.92
N GLY A 442 -6.85 9.13 25.86
CA GLY A 442 -7.43 7.92 25.29
C GLY A 442 -8.85 8.10 24.70
N TYR A 443 -9.78 7.29 25.17
CA TYR A 443 -11.17 7.23 24.70
C TYR A 443 -12.13 7.99 25.63
N PRO A 444 -13.17 8.64 25.08
CA PRO A 444 -14.11 9.44 25.87
C PRO A 444 -15.08 8.60 26.70
N SER A 445 -15.30 7.33 26.34
CA SER A 445 -16.14 6.40 27.09
C SER A 445 -15.85 4.94 26.69
N ARG A 446 -16.29 4.01 27.52
CA ARG A 446 -16.29 2.57 27.22
C ARG A 446 -17.04 2.26 25.94
N GLU A 447 -18.20 2.87 25.73
CA GLU A 447 -19.06 2.61 24.58
C GLU A 447 -18.36 3.03 23.28
N THR A 448 -17.64 4.15 23.29
CA THR A 448 -16.85 4.61 22.13
C THR A 448 -15.68 3.67 21.86
N LEU A 449 -14.90 3.31 22.89
CA LEU A 449 -13.83 2.32 22.76
C LEU A 449 -14.37 1.03 22.12
N TRP A 450 -15.41 0.44 22.69
CA TRP A 450 -15.95 -0.82 22.21
C TRP A 450 -16.52 -0.72 20.78
N ALA A 451 -17.16 0.39 20.43
CA ALA A 451 -17.67 0.60 19.08
C ALA A 451 -16.52 0.70 18.05
N ASP A 452 -15.44 1.41 18.38
CA ASP A 452 -14.28 1.53 17.51
C ASP A 452 -13.55 0.19 17.34
N LEU A 453 -13.41 -0.60 18.41
CA LEU A 453 -12.83 -1.96 18.34
C LEU A 453 -13.72 -2.95 17.58
N ASP A 454 -15.05 -2.89 17.77
CA ASP A 454 -16.00 -3.75 17.05
C ASP A 454 -15.98 -3.47 15.53
N ARG A 455 -15.73 -2.23 15.10
CA ARG A 455 -15.53 -1.87 13.67
C ARG A 455 -14.31 -2.55 13.07
N GLN A 456 -13.18 -2.51 13.78
CA GLN A 456 -11.94 -3.17 13.35
C GLN A 456 -12.14 -4.69 13.22
N MET A 457 -12.77 -5.31 14.22
CA MET A 457 -13.10 -6.74 14.21
C MET A 457 -14.07 -7.11 13.08
N ALA A 458 -15.04 -6.25 12.76
CA ALA A 458 -15.98 -6.45 11.66
C ALA A 458 -15.29 -6.44 10.28
N LEU A 459 -14.16 -5.72 10.15
CA LEU A 459 -13.30 -5.69 8.97
C LEU A 459 -12.22 -6.78 8.98
N GLY A 460 -12.29 -7.73 9.92
CA GLY A 460 -11.52 -8.97 9.87
C GLY A 460 -10.24 -8.96 10.69
N VAL A 461 -9.96 -7.91 11.48
CA VAL A 461 -8.84 -7.87 12.43
C VAL A 461 -8.93 -9.04 13.44
N LYS A 462 -7.77 -9.63 13.80
CA LYS A 462 -7.62 -10.82 14.65
C LYS A 462 -6.74 -10.55 15.87
N GLY A 463 -7.02 -9.45 16.56
CA GLY A 463 -6.32 -9.01 17.76
C GLY A 463 -5.93 -7.54 17.70
N ILE A 464 -5.81 -6.91 18.87
CA ILE A 464 -5.60 -5.48 19.02
C ILE A 464 -4.57 -5.22 20.11
N TYR A 465 -3.57 -4.43 19.75
CA TYR A 465 -2.72 -3.69 20.67
C TYR A 465 -3.19 -2.23 20.70
N ILE A 466 -3.64 -1.76 21.86
CA ILE A 466 -4.03 -0.35 22.04
C ILE A 466 -2.77 0.49 22.28
N PHE A 467 -2.74 1.68 21.69
CA PHE A 467 -1.65 2.64 21.83
C PHE A 467 -2.02 3.79 22.79
N ALA A 468 -1.20 4.19 23.76
CA ALA A 468 -0.02 3.53 24.32
C ALA A 468 -0.25 3.31 25.81
N ALA A 469 0.44 2.33 26.41
CA ALA A 469 0.42 2.18 27.86
C ALA A 469 1.00 3.40 28.57
N GLN A 470 2.15 3.87 28.10
CA GLN A 470 2.83 5.05 28.62
C GLN A 470 3.55 5.78 27.48
N PRO A 471 3.76 7.09 27.57
CA PRO A 471 4.44 7.86 26.53
C PRO A 471 5.95 7.66 26.56
N GLN A 472 6.64 7.93 25.46
CA GLN A 472 8.11 7.93 25.42
C GLN A 472 8.69 9.16 26.17
N ASN A 473 9.72 8.96 26.97
CA ASN A 473 10.35 10.05 27.72
C ASN A 473 10.98 11.10 26.78
N GLY A 474 10.58 12.36 26.92
CA GLY A 474 11.20 13.51 26.26
C GLY A 474 10.92 13.65 24.75
N ARG A 475 9.98 12.89 24.18
CA ARG A 475 9.56 13.05 22.78
C ARG A 475 8.16 13.63 22.67
N LYS A 476 8.05 14.75 21.93
CA LYS A 476 6.78 15.44 21.63
C LYS A 476 5.75 14.58 20.87
N ILE A 477 6.15 13.47 20.25
CA ILE A 477 5.24 12.61 19.47
C ILE A 477 4.42 11.68 20.40
N PHE A 478 4.86 11.47 21.64
CA PHE A 478 4.16 10.70 22.65
C PHE A 478 3.68 11.64 23.75
N GLU A 479 2.63 12.40 23.46
CA GLU A 479 2.07 13.37 24.39
C GLU A 479 1.25 12.66 25.51
N PRO A 480 1.07 13.28 26.69
CA PRO A 480 0.32 12.71 27.82
C PRO A 480 -1.09 12.23 27.46
N GLU A 481 -1.68 12.75 26.39
CA GLU A 481 -3.00 12.39 25.92
C GLU A 481 -3.07 10.92 25.45
N TYR A 482 -1.95 10.30 25.10
CA TYR A 482 -1.88 8.87 24.76
C TYR A 482 -1.58 7.96 25.96
N ASP A 483 -1.30 8.54 27.14
CA ASP A 483 -0.97 7.80 28.36
C ASP A 483 -2.22 7.13 28.97
N LEU A 484 -2.56 5.93 28.50
CA LEU A 484 -3.72 5.22 29.03
C LEU A 484 -3.55 4.78 30.48
N LEU A 485 -2.32 4.70 31.00
CA LEU A 485 -2.08 4.45 32.41
C LEU A 485 -2.40 5.66 33.31
N ALA A 486 -2.43 6.88 32.76
CA ALA A 486 -2.98 8.03 33.46
C ALA A 486 -4.50 7.93 33.69
N VAL A 487 -5.21 7.10 32.91
CA VAL A 487 -6.64 6.79 33.08
C VAL A 487 -6.86 5.27 33.11
N PRO A 488 -6.43 4.59 34.21
CA PRO A 488 -6.32 3.14 34.26
C PRO A 488 -7.67 2.40 34.14
N GLU A 489 -8.79 3.08 34.34
CA GLU A 489 -10.14 2.53 34.10
C GLU A 489 -10.35 2.08 32.64
N GLN A 490 -9.69 2.72 31.67
CA GLN A 490 -9.82 2.35 30.26
C GLN A 490 -9.28 0.94 29.98
N TYR A 491 -8.30 0.48 30.76
CA TYR A 491 -7.83 -0.90 30.68
C TYR A 491 -8.81 -1.90 31.31
N ASP A 492 -9.64 -1.49 32.27
CA ASP A 492 -10.74 -2.34 32.77
C ASP A 492 -11.81 -2.50 31.68
N TRP A 493 -12.11 -1.42 30.94
CA TRP A 493 -13.00 -1.46 29.79
C TRP A 493 -12.45 -2.38 28.68
N PHE A 494 -11.15 -2.31 28.41
CA PHE A 494 -10.50 -3.13 27.40
C PHE A 494 -10.40 -4.60 27.82
N ALA A 495 -10.10 -4.89 29.08
CA ALA A 495 -10.11 -6.24 29.62
C ALA A 495 -11.51 -6.87 29.57
N ALA A 496 -12.55 -6.11 29.89
CA ALA A 496 -13.93 -6.57 29.72
C ALA A 496 -14.28 -6.84 28.24
N TYR A 497 -13.76 -6.01 27.31
CA TYR A 497 -13.90 -6.25 25.87
C TYR A 497 -13.19 -7.53 25.43
N LYS A 498 -11.95 -7.76 25.90
CA LYS A 498 -11.20 -9.01 25.67
C LYS A 498 -12.03 -10.23 26.06
N GLN A 499 -12.63 -10.23 27.25
CA GLN A 499 -13.49 -11.35 27.70
C GLN A 499 -14.71 -11.55 26.78
N LYS A 500 -15.39 -10.47 26.36
CA LYS A 500 -16.49 -10.53 25.39
C LYS A 500 -16.04 -11.19 24.09
N VAL A 501 -14.91 -10.74 23.51
CA VAL A 501 -14.44 -11.26 22.23
C VAL A 501 -13.96 -12.71 22.33
N LEU A 502 -13.26 -13.08 23.40
CA LEU A 502 -12.80 -14.44 23.61
C LEU A 502 -13.96 -15.43 23.79
N ALA A 503 -15.08 -15.01 24.42
CA ALA A 503 -16.29 -15.82 24.48
C ALA A 503 -16.92 -16.09 23.09
N GLU A 504 -16.64 -15.23 22.10
CA GLU A 504 -17.10 -15.33 20.72
C GLU A 504 -16.01 -15.83 19.75
N ALA A 505 -14.86 -16.30 20.27
CA ALA A 505 -13.64 -16.48 19.48
C ALA A 505 -13.84 -17.33 18.23
N GLY A 506 -14.55 -18.45 18.31
CA GLY A 506 -14.79 -19.33 17.16
C GLY A 506 -15.45 -18.61 15.97
N GLY A 507 -16.44 -17.76 16.23
CA GLY A 507 -17.07 -16.94 15.19
C GLY A 507 -16.15 -15.83 14.68
N ARG A 508 -15.37 -15.22 15.56
CA ARG A 508 -14.44 -14.13 15.22
C ARG A 508 -13.25 -14.61 14.39
N ILE A 509 -12.72 -15.79 14.68
CA ILE A 509 -11.64 -16.43 13.94
C ILE A 509 -12.13 -16.86 12.56
N ALA A 510 -13.33 -17.41 12.46
CA ALA A 510 -13.92 -17.80 11.18
C ALA A 510 -14.43 -16.62 10.35
N HIS A 511 -14.58 -15.42 10.96
CA HIS A 511 -15.07 -14.24 10.27
C HIS A 511 -14.08 -13.77 9.19
N HIS A 512 -14.57 -13.77 7.95
CA HIS A 512 -13.88 -13.25 6.78
C HIS A 512 -14.83 -12.26 6.07
N PRO A 513 -14.55 -10.95 6.10
CA PRO A 513 -15.43 -9.96 5.48
C PRO A 513 -15.61 -10.21 3.98
N ALA A 514 -16.85 -10.14 3.51
CA ALA A 514 -17.13 -10.10 2.09
C ALA A 514 -16.74 -8.70 1.56
N ALA A 515 -16.05 -8.67 0.42
CA ALA A 515 -15.69 -7.42 -0.25
C ALA A 515 -15.63 -7.61 -1.75
N TRP A 516 -16.09 -6.59 -2.45
CA TRP A 516 -15.86 -6.39 -3.87
C TRP A 516 -14.55 -5.64 -4.08
N PHE A 517 -14.04 -5.62 -5.31
CA PHE A 517 -12.82 -4.87 -5.60
C PHE A 517 -12.97 -3.86 -6.72
N SER A 518 -12.21 -2.76 -6.65
CA SER A 518 -11.98 -1.83 -7.75
C SER A 518 -10.59 -2.02 -8.36
N PHE A 519 -10.51 -2.09 -9.69
CA PHE A 519 -9.27 -2.30 -10.44
C PHE A 519 -9.18 -1.40 -11.68
N PRO A 520 -8.00 -0.84 -12.00
CA PRO A 520 -6.79 -0.81 -11.17
C PRO A 520 -6.94 0.20 -10.04
N VAL A 521 -6.08 0.08 -9.02
CA VAL A 521 -5.92 1.12 -7.99
C VAL A 521 -5.53 2.45 -8.61
N ASN A 522 -6.12 3.53 -8.11
CA ASN A 522 -5.62 4.87 -8.32
C ASN A 522 -4.62 5.24 -7.22
N SER A 523 -3.41 5.66 -7.62
CA SER A 523 -2.38 6.09 -6.66
C SER A 523 -2.46 7.61 -6.44
N PRO A 524 -2.38 8.10 -5.18
CA PRO A 524 -2.13 9.51 -4.89
C PRO A 524 -0.89 10.05 -5.62
N ASP A 525 0.14 9.22 -5.77
CA ASP A 525 1.40 9.51 -6.47
C ASP A 525 1.18 9.90 -7.95
N LEU A 526 0.02 9.53 -8.50
CA LEU A 526 -0.38 9.75 -9.88
C LEU A 526 -1.38 10.91 -10.04
N VAL A 527 -1.96 11.44 -8.96
CA VAL A 527 -2.98 12.51 -9.02
C VAL A 527 -2.39 13.78 -9.62
N ASP A 528 -1.17 14.12 -9.21
CA ASP A 528 -0.38 15.20 -9.81
C ASP A 528 0.30 14.79 -11.12
N SER A 529 -0.07 13.70 -11.80
CA SER A 529 0.49 13.34 -13.13
C SER A 529 -0.51 13.49 -14.27
N GLY A 530 -1.78 13.76 -13.95
CA GLY A 530 -2.84 14.03 -14.92
C GLY A 530 -3.48 12.79 -15.56
N ASP A 531 -2.72 11.73 -15.88
CA ASP A 531 -3.17 10.83 -16.98
C ASP A 531 -2.97 9.31 -16.76
N MET A 532 -2.57 8.89 -15.56
CA MET A 532 -2.34 7.47 -15.23
C MET A 532 -3.26 6.92 -14.14
N THR A 533 -4.11 7.77 -13.59
CA THR A 533 -5.27 7.38 -12.80
C THR A 533 -6.49 7.39 -13.71
N SER A 534 -7.35 6.37 -13.64
CA SER A 534 -8.68 6.57 -14.22
C SER A 534 -9.32 7.69 -13.42
N SER A 535 -9.73 8.78 -14.05
CA SER A 535 -10.37 9.87 -13.30
C SER A 535 -11.57 9.35 -12.48
N SER A 536 -12.16 8.25 -12.93
CA SER A 536 -13.36 7.66 -12.36
C SER A 536 -13.10 6.77 -11.14
N VAL A 537 -11.98 6.04 -11.05
CA VAL A 537 -11.80 5.05 -9.96
C VAL A 537 -11.46 5.73 -8.63
N PRO A 538 -12.05 5.33 -7.50
CA PRO A 538 -11.67 5.89 -6.19
C PRO A 538 -10.26 5.45 -5.78
N ILE A 539 -9.54 6.31 -5.06
CA ILE A 539 -8.22 6.00 -4.49
C ILE A 539 -8.35 4.98 -3.36
N ASP A 540 -9.33 5.20 -2.49
CA ASP A 540 -9.54 4.39 -1.28
C ASP A 540 -10.71 3.42 -1.40
N ALA A 541 -10.82 2.54 -0.40
CA ALA A 541 -12.00 1.73 -0.18
C ALA A 541 -13.25 2.61 0.05
N TRP A 542 -14.39 2.17 -0.46
CA TRP A 542 -15.65 2.88 -0.33
C TRP A 542 -16.82 1.92 -0.14
N ARG A 543 -17.92 2.42 0.41
CA ARG A 543 -19.15 1.66 0.65
C ARG A 543 -20.15 1.90 -0.46
N VAL A 544 -20.80 0.83 -0.93
CA VAL A 544 -21.90 0.96 -1.87
C VAL A 544 -23.12 1.54 -1.14
N PRO A 545 -23.63 2.71 -1.54
CA PRO A 545 -24.78 3.34 -0.89
C PRO A 545 -26.01 2.44 -0.89
N ASN A 546 -26.77 2.44 0.20
CA ASN A 546 -28.02 1.66 0.38
C ASN A 546 -27.86 0.14 0.22
N GLN A 547 -26.64 -0.38 0.27
CA GLN A 547 -26.37 -1.81 0.40
C GLN A 547 -25.66 -2.06 1.72
N ASP A 548 -26.29 -2.84 2.60
CA ASP A 548 -25.72 -3.14 3.90
C ASP A 548 -24.38 -3.85 3.75
N ARG A 549 -23.34 -3.19 4.26
CA ARG A 549 -21.99 -3.74 4.47
C ARG A 549 -21.21 -4.16 3.22
N SER A 550 -21.63 -3.73 2.02
CA SER A 550 -20.87 -4.00 0.79
C SER A 550 -19.76 -2.97 0.59
N TRP A 551 -18.53 -3.40 0.87
CA TRP A 551 -17.33 -2.63 0.58
C TRP A 551 -16.81 -2.91 -0.82
N VAL A 552 -16.27 -1.89 -1.46
CA VAL A 552 -15.43 -2.02 -2.65
C VAL A 552 -14.01 -1.61 -2.26
N TRP A 553 -13.10 -2.58 -2.27
CA TRP A 553 -11.70 -2.42 -1.88
C TRP A 553 -10.79 -2.23 -3.10
N PRO A 554 -9.77 -1.37 -3.04
CA PRO A 554 -8.90 -1.12 -4.19
C PRO A 554 -7.89 -2.27 -4.38
N THR A 555 -7.74 -2.81 -5.59
CA THR A 555 -6.76 -3.88 -5.93
C THR A 555 -5.84 -3.54 -7.10
N TYR A 556 -4.56 -3.89 -6.97
CA TYR A 556 -3.56 -3.75 -8.03
C TYR A 556 -3.65 -4.83 -9.11
N HIS A 557 -4.41 -5.89 -8.87
CA HIS A 557 -4.54 -7.04 -9.76
C HIS A 557 -5.99 -7.41 -9.99
N ALA A 558 -6.34 -7.69 -11.25
CA ALA A 558 -7.70 -8.12 -11.61
C ALA A 558 -8.01 -9.53 -11.09
N ASP A 559 -6.99 -10.31 -10.72
CA ASP A 559 -7.13 -11.70 -10.29
C ASP A 559 -7.57 -11.88 -8.83
N ALA A 560 -7.78 -10.80 -8.09
CA ALA A 560 -8.30 -10.85 -6.72
C ALA A 560 -9.62 -11.64 -6.65
N GLU A 561 -9.74 -12.54 -5.67
CA GLU A 561 -10.94 -13.36 -5.51
C GLU A 561 -12.13 -12.49 -5.12
N THR A 562 -13.17 -12.43 -5.95
CA THR A 562 -14.34 -11.59 -5.69
C THR A 562 -15.52 -11.98 -6.56
N ASP A 563 -16.72 -11.74 -6.03
CA ASP A 563 -17.98 -11.88 -6.77
C ASP A 563 -18.20 -10.71 -7.73
N LEU A 564 -17.60 -9.54 -7.46
CA LEU A 564 -17.70 -8.35 -8.29
C LEU A 564 -16.36 -7.60 -8.37
N LEU A 565 -15.94 -7.33 -9.60
CA LEU A 565 -14.83 -6.45 -9.94
C LEU A 565 -15.35 -5.18 -10.63
N VAL A 566 -15.22 -4.04 -9.96
CA VAL A 566 -15.51 -2.71 -10.51
C VAL A 566 -14.27 -2.20 -11.24
N THR A 567 -14.40 -1.71 -12.46
CA THR A 567 -13.24 -1.31 -13.25
C THR A 567 -13.53 -0.16 -14.21
N CYS A 568 -12.47 0.59 -14.54
CA CYS A 568 -12.46 1.57 -15.61
C CYS A 568 -11.05 1.65 -16.21
N LEU A 569 -10.94 1.49 -17.53
CA LEU A 569 -9.70 1.62 -18.30
C LEU A 569 -9.93 2.69 -19.38
N ASP A 570 -10.02 3.94 -18.97
CA ASP A 570 -10.42 5.09 -19.81
C ASP A 570 -9.24 5.76 -20.54
N THR A 571 -8.00 5.28 -20.38
CA THR A 571 -6.81 5.80 -21.07
C THR A 571 -6.06 4.70 -21.83
N VAL A 572 -5.31 5.03 -22.90
CA VAL A 572 -4.50 4.04 -23.63
C VAL A 572 -3.48 3.35 -22.71
N PRO A 573 -2.72 4.07 -21.85
CA PRO A 573 -1.73 3.42 -21.01
C PRO A 573 -2.35 2.39 -20.07
N LEU A 574 -3.50 2.69 -19.47
CA LEU A 574 -4.25 1.75 -18.64
C LEU A 574 -4.74 0.53 -19.44
N ASN A 575 -5.26 0.72 -20.65
CA ASN A 575 -5.66 -0.38 -21.52
C ASN A 575 -4.47 -1.28 -21.91
N ARG A 576 -3.32 -0.68 -22.24
CA ARG A 576 -2.10 -1.43 -22.57
C ARG A 576 -1.57 -2.20 -21.36
N ARG A 577 -1.59 -1.59 -20.17
CA ARG A 577 -1.05 -2.20 -18.93
C ARG A 577 -1.95 -3.30 -18.37
N TYR A 578 -3.26 -3.04 -18.31
CA TYR A 578 -4.21 -3.82 -17.50
C TYR A 578 -5.31 -4.49 -18.32
N GLY A 579 -5.47 -4.14 -19.61
CA GLY A 579 -6.44 -4.77 -20.51
C GLY A 579 -6.33 -6.31 -20.59
N PRO A 580 -5.13 -6.89 -20.70
CA PRO A 580 -4.98 -8.35 -20.69
C PRO A 580 -5.47 -9.02 -19.40
N GLU A 581 -5.24 -8.39 -18.24
CA GLU A 581 -5.72 -8.91 -16.94
C GLU A 581 -7.26 -8.86 -16.88
N LEU A 582 -7.87 -7.75 -17.32
CA LEU A 582 -9.31 -7.61 -17.39
C LEU A 582 -9.95 -8.62 -18.36
N ALA A 583 -9.36 -8.80 -19.54
CA ALA A 583 -9.83 -9.78 -20.53
C ALA A 583 -9.81 -11.21 -19.96
N ALA A 584 -8.80 -11.56 -19.16
CA ALA A 584 -8.74 -12.85 -18.49
C ALA A 584 -9.83 -13.04 -17.42
N VAL A 585 -10.27 -11.96 -16.75
CA VAL A 585 -11.34 -12.02 -15.74
C VAL A 585 -12.71 -12.15 -16.40
N LEU A 586 -12.97 -11.46 -17.51
CA LEU A 586 -14.25 -11.55 -18.24
C LEU A 586 -14.58 -12.99 -18.71
N GLY A 587 -13.55 -13.84 -18.86
CA GLY A 587 -13.74 -15.26 -19.16
C GLY A 587 -14.05 -16.16 -17.95
N ARG A 588 -14.08 -15.64 -16.72
CA ARG A 588 -14.30 -16.42 -15.49
C ARG A 588 -15.79 -16.45 -15.12
N ALA A 589 -16.33 -17.64 -14.85
CA ALA A 589 -17.74 -17.78 -14.49
C ALA A 589 -18.10 -17.23 -13.09
N LYS A 590 -17.14 -17.07 -12.18
CA LYS A 590 -17.37 -16.74 -10.76
C LYS A 590 -17.29 -15.25 -10.42
N THR A 591 -16.73 -14.43 -11.30
CA THR A 591 -16.50 -13.00 -11.03
C THR A 591 -17.29 -12.17 -12.01
N ARG A 592 -18.24 -11.37 -11.51
CA ARG A 592 -18.94 -10.39 -12.32
C ARG A 592 -18.05 -9.16 -12.51
N VAL A 593 -18.19 -8.48 -13.63
CA VAL A 593 -17.45 -7.26 -13.95
C VAL A 593 -18.43 -6.10 -14.11
N LEU A 594 -18.18 -5.01 -13.40
CA LEU A 594 -18.84 -3.73 -13.59
C LEU A 594 -17.87 -2.75 -14.21
N TYR A 595 -18.01 -2.51 -15.52
CA TYR A 595 -17.26 -1.47 -16.21
C TYR A 595 -17.99 -0.13 -16.09
N ALA A 596 -17.37 0.86 -15.45
CA ALA A 596 -18.02 2.12 -15.10
C ALA A 596 -17.16 3.31 -15.52
N GLY A 597 -17.48 3.87 -16.69
CA GLY A 597 -16.73 4.96 -17.30
C GLY A 597 -16.75 4.91 -18.83
N LEU A 598 -16.01 5.82 -19.45
CA LEU A 598 -15.85 5.83 -20.91
C LEU A 598 -14.79 4.80 -21.35
N ARG A 599 -14.81 4.47 -22.64
CA ARG A 599 -13.89 3.54 -23.29
C ARG A 599 -13.42 4.07 -24.65
N PRO A 600 -12.48 5.03 -24.66
CA PRO A 600 -11.95 5.62 -25.90
C PRO A 600 -11.14 4.65 -26.76
N HIS A 601 -10.59 3.58 -26.19
CA HIS A 601 -9.68 2.67 -26.89
C HIS A 601 -10.23 1.25 -26.91
N ARG A 602 -10.35 0.67 -28.11
CA ARG A 602 -11.11 -0.56 -28.36
C ARG A 602 -10.31 -1.71 -28.97
N GLU A 603 -9.15 -2.03 -28.41
CA GLU A 603 -8.19 -2.94 -29.07
C GLU A 603 -7.75 -4.15 -28.24
N ARG A 604 -8.00 -4.15 -26.92
CA ARG A 604 -7.29 -5.04 -25.99
C ARG A 604 -8.20 -5.86 -25.08
N VAL A 605 -9.51 -5.63 -25.10
CA VAL A 605 -10.47 -6.36 -24.25
C VAL A 605 -11.69 -6.78 -25.10
N PRO A 606 -11.55 -7.80 -25.99
CA PRO A 606 -12.56 -8.13 -27.00
C PRO A 606 -13.99 -8.31 -26.46
N GLY A 607 -14.15 -9.02 -25.33
CA GLY A 607 -15.46 -9.25 -24.70
C GLY A 607 -16.10 -8.01 -24.07
N LEU A 608 -15.38 -6.89 -24.03
CA LEU A 608 -15.89 -5.57 -23.65
C LEU A 608 -16.00 -4.66 -24.88
N ASP A 609 -15.06 -4.77 -25.84
CA ASP A 609 -14.94 -3.97 -27.07
C ASP A 609 -16.15 -4.03 -27.98
N GLU A 610 -16.82 -5.17 -28.01
CA GLU A 610 -17.98 -5.41 -28.86
C GLU A 610 -19.18 -4.51 -28.53
N PHE A 611 -19.31 -4.07 -27.27
CA PHE A 611 -20.45 -3.27 -26.82
C PHE A 611 -20.26 -1.77 -26.99
N PHE A 612 -19.04 -1.28 -27.10
CA PHE A 612 -18.77 0.16 -27.19
C PHE A 612 -18.80 0.65 -28.64
N THR A 613 -19.32 1.86 -28.86
CA THR A 613 -19.20 2.58 -30.12
C THR A 613 -18.31 3.81 -29.95
N ASP A 614 -17.89 4.42 -31.05
CA ASP A 614 -17.10 5.65 -31.00
C ASP A 614 -17.98 6.90 -30.82
N THR A 615 -19.30 6.70 -30.79
CA THR A 615 -20.29 7.76 -30.66
C THR A 615 -20.40 8.23 -29.20
N ARG A 616 -20.27 9.54 -29.00
CA ARG A 616 -20.52 10.21 -27.71
C ARG A 616 -21.69 11.18 -27.81
N ARG A 617 -22.36 11.38 -26.68
CA ARG A 617 -23.45 12.35 -26.49
C ARG A 617 -23.27 13.08 -25.17
N THR A 618 -23.69 14.33 -25.12
CA THR A 618 -23.73 15.11 -23.89
C THR A 618 -25.18 15.41 -23.55
N GLU A 619 -25.61 15.02 -22.35
CA GLU A 619 -26.95 15.29 -21.82
C GLU A 619 -26.82 15.64 -20.33
N ASP A 620 -27.57 16.64 -19.86
CA ASP A 620 -27.57 17.08 -18.45
C ASP A 620 -26.15 17.33 -17.87
N GLY A 621 -25.25 17.88 -18.69
CA GLY A 621 -23.88 18.22 -18.31
C GLY A 621 -22.91 17.04 -18.18
N ALA A 622 -23.32 15.81 -18.54
CA ALA A 622 -22.48 14.62 -18.52
C ALA A 622 -22.26 14.06 -19.93
N THR A 623 -21.08 13.47 -20.16
CA THR A 623 -20.76 12.77 -21.40
C THR A 623 -21.08 11.28 -21.27
N TYR A 624 -21.79 10.75 -22.26
CA TYR A 624 -22.16 9.35 -22.40
C TYR A 624 -21.52 8.78 -23.66
N GLN A 625 -21.08 7.52 -23.60
CA GLN A 625 -20.66 6.77 -24.78
C GLN A 625 -21.75 5.78 -25.16
N ILE A 626 -22.19 5.85 -26.41
CA ILE A 626 -23.29 5.03 -26.88
C ILE A 626 -22.84 3.59 -27.04
N LEU A 627 -23.68 2.68 -26.55
CA LEU A 627 -23.45 1.25 -26.58
C LEU A 627 -24.22 0.60 -27.73
N ARG A 628 -23.66 -0.48 -28.25
CA ARG A 628 -24.25 -1.37 -29.25
C ARG A 628 -24.76 -2.62 -28.53
N PRO A 629 -26.04 -2.67 -28.12
CA PRO A 629 -26.60 -3.87 -27.52
C PRO A 629 -26.71 -5.00 -28.54
N THR A 630 -26.74 -6.22 -28.02
CA THR A 630 -27.04 -7.46 -28.77
C THR A 630 -28.27 -8.11 -28.14
N ASP A 631 -28.81 -9.18 -28.75
CA ASP A 631 -30.03 -9.84 -28.26
C ASP A 631 -29.89 -10.46 -26.85
N ARG A 632 -28.66 -10.67 -26.38
CA ARG A 632 -28.34 -11.14 -25.01
C ARG A 632 -28.30 -10.02 -23.97
N CYS A 633 -28.47 -8.76 -24.36
CA CYS A 633 -28.33 -7.62 -23.45
C CYS A 633 -29.65 -7.28 -22.74
N GLU A 634 -29.60 -7.14 -21.41
CA GLU A 634 -30.59 -6.37 -20.67
C GLU A 634 -30.24 -4.87 -20.78
N ILE A 635 -31.18 -4.05 -21.25
CA ILE A 635 -30.97 -2.60 -21.30
C ILE A 635 -31.26 -1.98 -19.93
N LEU A 636 -30.25 -1.36 -19.34
CA LEU A 636 -30.36 -0.73 -18.03
C LEU A 636 -30.82 0.72 -18.15
N ALA A 637 -30.25 1.49 -19.09
CA ALA A 637 -30.62 2.89 -19.29
C ALA A 637 -30.42 3.37 -20.74
N LYS A 638 -31.20 4.39 -21.10
CA LYS A 638 -31.19 5.08 -22.40
C LYS A 638 -31.18 6.59 -22.19
N LEU A 639 -30.65 7.31 -23.17
CA LEU A 639 -30.81 8.77 -23.26
C LEU A 639 -32.26 9.10 -23.66
N ARG A 640 -32.65 10.38 -23.57
CA ARG A 640 -33.96 10.85 -24.06
C ARG A 640 -34.16 10.58 -25.55
N THR A 641 -33.08 10.50 -26.32
CA THR A 641 -33.07 10.14 -27.75
C THR A 641 -33.32 8.65 -28.01
N GLY A 642 -33.32 7.80 -26.98
CA GLY A 642 -33.48 6.35 -27.08
C GLY A 642 -32.16 5.58 -27.27
N GLU A 643 -31.02 6.28 -27.41
CA GLU A 643 -29.69 5.68 -27.51
C GLU A 643 -29.27 5.02 -26.18
N VAL A 644 -28.70 3.82 -26.23
CA VAL A 644 -28.32 3.03 -25.03
C VAL A 644 -26.97 3.48 -24.49
N TRP A 645 -26.86 3.65 -23.18
CA TRP A 645 -25.59 4.00 -22.50
C TRP A 645 -25.30 3.14 -21.26
N ALA A 646 -26.25 2.31 -20.83
CA ALA A 646 -26.00 1.28 -19.82
C ALA A 646 -26.73 -0.02 -20.17
N LEU A 647 -26.03 -1.14 -20.04
CA LEU A 647 -26.54 -2.47 -20.32
C LEU A 647 -25.89 -3.52 -19.42
N ARG A 648 -26.50 -4.70 -19.35
CA ARG A 648 -25.94 -5.90 -18.75
C ARG A 648 -25.97 -7.03 -19.77
N ALA A 649 -24.90 -7.83 -19.83
CA ALA A 649 -24.81 -9.01 -20.65
C ALA A 649 -23.98 -10.06 -19.90
N ASP A 650 -24.56 -11.24 -19.69
CA ASP A 650 -23.91 -12.34 -18.97
C ASP A 650 -23.40 -11.88 -17.58
N GLY A 651 -22.11 -12.00 -17.29
CA GLY A 651 -21.46 -11.52 -16.06
C GLY A 651 -20.94 -10.08 -16.12
N LEU A 652 -21.26 -9.31 -17.16
CA LEU A 652 -20.75 -7.97 -17.40
C LEU A 652 -21.88 -6.92 -17.31
N THR A 653 -21.67 -5.90 -16.48
CA THR A 653 -22.49 -4.68 -16.44
C THR A 653 -21.65 -3.51 -16.95
N ILE A 654 -22.20 -2.73 -17.89
CA ILE A 654 -21.53 -1.56 -18.46
C ILE A 654 -22.35 -0.31 -18.15
N VAL A 655 -21.70 0.70 -17.57
CA VAL A 655 -22.24 2.04 -17.37
C VAL A 655 -21.31 3.05 -18.04
N ALA A 656 -21.65 3.42 -19.29
CA ALA A 656 -20.78 4.18 -20.18
C ALA A 656 -20.99 5.69 -20.04
N ARG A 657 -20.67 6.23 -18.85
CA ARG A 657 -20.85 7.64 -18.49
C ARG A 657 -19.63 8.18 -17.78
N ASP A 658 -19.23 9.39 -18.14
CA ASP A 658 -18.10 10.08 -17.50
C ASP A 658 -18.36 10.37 -16.00
N GLY A 659 -17.32 10.23 -15.19
CA GLY A 659 -17.32 10.53 -13.76
C GLY A 659 -18.28 9.69 -12.90
N VAL A 660 -18.83 8.59 -13.43
CA VAL A 660 -19.92 7.85 -12.78
C VAL A 660 -19.52 7.20 -11.45
N LEU A 661 -18.31 6.66 -11.36
CA LEU A 661 -17.79 6.05 -10.13
C LEU A 661 -17.62 7.07 -9.00
N ARG A 662 -17.13 8.29 -9.31
CA ARG A 662 -17.03 9.39 -8.33
C ARG A 662 -18.40 9.75 -7.76
N GLN A 663 -19.45 9.74 -8.58
CA GLN A 663 -20.82 9.97 -8.12
C GLN A 663 -21.32 8.88 -7.18
N TRP A 664 -21.01 7.61 -7.47
CA TRP A 664 -21.42 6.48 -6.62
C TRP A 664 -20.79 6.55 -5.23
N VAL A 665 -19.50 6.90 -5.14
CA VAL A 665 -18.83 7.14 -3.85
C VAL A 665 -19.53 8.23 -3.03
N GLN A 666 -20.09 9.23 -3.71
CA GLN A 666 -20.83 10.33 -3.08
C GLN A 666 -22.30 10.00 -2.75
N GLY A 667 -22.75 8.75 -2.93
CA GLY A 667 -24.14 8.39 -2.68
C GLY A 667 -25.11 8.72 -3.81
N GLN A 668 -24.62 9.16 -4.97
CA GLN A 668 -25.45 9.66 -6.05
C GLN A 668 -25.67 8.60 -7.14
N SER A 669 -26.89 8.53 -7.66
CA SER A 669 -27.25 7.68 -8.80
C SER A 669 -27.31 8.51 -10.09
N PRO A 670 -26.86 7.97 -11.23
CA PRO A 670 -27.16 8.57 -12.52
C PRO A 670 -28.67 8.66 -12.78
N PRO A 671 -29.14 9.67 -13.55
CA PRO A 671 -30.54 9.79 -13.90
C PRO A 671 -31.08 8.50 -14.55
N GLY A 672 -32.20 7.99 -14.03
CA GLY A 672 -32.86 6.79 -14.57
C GLY A 672 -32.13 5.46 -14.33
N LEU A 673 -31.06 5.43 -13.54
CA LEU A 673 -30.30 4.22 -13.24
C LEU A 673 -29.93 4.15 -11.74
N PRO A 674 -30.80 3.57 -10.91
CA PRO A 674 -30.54 3.47 -9.47
C PRO A 674 -29.47 2.40 -9.17
N LEU A 675 -28.70 2.60 -8.08
CA LEU A 675 -27.54 1.76 -7.74
C LEU A 675 -27.90 0.30 -7.44
N ASP A 676 -29.03 0.05 -6.78
CA ASP A 676 -29.55 -1.29 -6.54
C ASP A 676 -29.66 -2.11 -7.83
N ARG A 677 -30.10 -1.46 -8.92
CA ARG A 677 -30.17 -2.09 -10.24
C ARG A 677 -28.79 -2.31 -10.86
N VAL A 678 -27.82 -1.41 -10.68
CA VAL A 678 -26.46 -1.55 -11.22
C VAL A 678 -25.71 -2.71 -10.55
N PHE A 679 -25.78 -2.78 -9.23
CA PHE A 679 -25.05 -3.76 -8.41
C PHE A 679 -25.80 -5.09 -8.22
N ALA A 680 -27.04 -5.19 -8.70
CA ALA A 680 -27.83 -6.42 -8.66
C ALA A 680 -27.04 -7.62 -9.25
N PRO A 681 -27.19 -8.83 -8.66
CA PRO A 681 -26.61 -10.09 -9.13
C PRO A 681 -26.65 -10.29 -10.64
#